data_AF-A0A836C1A9-F1
#
_entry.id   AF-A0A836C1A9-F1
#
_cell.length_a   1.000
_cell.length_b   1.000
_cell.length_c   1.000
_cell.angle_alpha   90.00
_cell.angle_beta   90.00
_cell.angle_gamma   90.00
#
_symmetry.space_group_name_H-M   'P 1'
#
loop_
_entity.id
_entity.type
_entity.pdbx_description
1 polymer ?
#
loop_
_entity_poly.entity_id
_entity_poly.type
_entity_poly.pdbx_seq_one_letter_code
_entity_poly.pdbx_strand_id
1 'polypeptide(L)'
;MTLSERDAMDTHDCQAPAQLQPAPQLQPEIMMRIASFLSPSEVACSLRVLSKATARLFPPAVLHFSKPVPTHAFATRWLRPGATRILPLARRRQLLHLTAASGVVANLEVAATASGVALDGSVLEAAARAGSLEACTWLRNRGCPWGPAVTTAAARSGCMPLVYWLISSGCPCAPRQLLTAAGESGNAELVEWLLSQDGLDYAFGAALGAARGGHGSLALDLLSRPMGALLCAADFAPASAGVGAGGGGGTPGGAVLLGGAAEVLGPAAALLALLEAGAQGLELGALQELHARHVDPFDSPLMLTELGVEAVRVVAAAVASPTGDWAAKTEWLLERGYPRSHRARLAAAQAPDAAPRLAWLAARGFPSHGTELELAGRRGDVAALRAAAGASGAAAAGPAPPSVRSWLPLPALRQALLAALRGGHVKTAAWLEACLRAAASQGHTGSGGSDARSDSEAEDAAVGEGGVEALPGAGEAAAESGSVPTMLWLAERGVGVASAGSRSLVAAVAVGCERALDYLVAHGCELEGDGHPYVRAGEGGDLATLRWLRRNGCPWSPRGDTLVRAIAGSTGTGGGEPAASCAEDGTAAAPTAQALSGLAGSGRGAGGGAGGGGEAGGPGAGRRHKCCCLAVLRWLEAEQCPVDWDAALRAAARRRGEGGDEEDEAVRAWVRAHHAAAVEAGSVRVGLDRVRGSRGRNAMPWDYLRDL
;
A
#
# COMPACT_ATOMS: atom_id res chain seq x y z
N MET A 1 7.23 -3.71 -13.00
CA MET A 1 8.33 -4.60 -13.46
C MET A 1 8.01 -5.12 -14.84
N THR A 2 8.96 -5.03 -15.75
CA THR A 2 8.84 -5.56 -17.12
C THR A 2 10.09 -6.37 -17.44
N LEU A 3 9.98 -7.37 -18.33
CA LEU A 3 11.17 -7.96 -18.95
C LEU A 3 11.56 -7.06 -20.12
N SER A 4 12.75 -6.45 -20.03
CA SER A 4 13.48 -5.90 -21.17
C SER A 4 14.49 -6.94 -21.65
N GLU A 5 14.78 -6.96 -22.94
CA GLU A 5 15.65 -7.97 -23.56
C GLU A 5 17.07 -8.04 -23.00
N ARG A 6 17.62 -6.92 -22.52
CA ARG A 6 18.94 -6.91 -21.87
C ARG A 6 18.97 -7.83 -20.63
N ASP A 7 17.84 -7.94 -19.94
CA ASP A 7 17.71 -8.76 -18.73
C ASP A 7 17.51 -10.25 -19.01
N ALA A 8 17.04 -10.63 -20.21
CA ALA A 8 16.94 -12.03 -20.63
C ALA A 8 18.27 -12.57 -21.19
N MET A 9 19.07 -11.68 -21.79
CA MET A 9 20.33 -11.98 -22.49
C MET A 9 21.61 -11.86 -21.64
N ASP A 10 21.55 -11.57 -20.34
CA ASP A 10 22.70 -11.77 -19.43
C ASP A 10 22.98 -13.27 -19.19
N THR A 11 23.18 -14.01 -20.27
CA THR A 11 23.67 -15.39 -20.30
C THR A 11 25.20 -15.45 -20.42
N HIS A 12 25.90 -14.33 -20.16
CA HIS A 12 27.34 -14.23 -20.33
C HIS A 12 28.18 -15.14 -19.39
N ASP A 13 27.57 -15.76 -18.38
CA ASP A 13 28.23 -16.75 -17.49
C ASP A 13 27.64 -18.17 -17.54
N CYS A 14 26.79 -18.48 -18.53
CA CYS A 14 26.46 -19.89 -18.80
C CYS A 14 27.58 -20.49 -19.64
N GLN A 15 28.41 -21.35 -19.03
CA GLN A 15 29.17 -22.36 -19.76
C GLN A 15 28.25 -22.95 -20.84
N ALA A 16 28.68 -22.84 -22.10
CA ALA A 16 27.92 -23.23 -23.26
C ALA A 16 27.34 -24.64 -23.04
N PRO A 17 26.01 -24.83 -23.14
CA PRO A 17 25.46 -26.17 -23.06
C PRO A 17 26.08 -26.98 -24.19
N ALA A 18 26.48 -28.22 -23.87
CA ALA A 18 27.06 -29.17 -24.80
C ALA A 18 26.32 -29.14 -26.15
N GLN A 19 27.10 -29.05 -27.23
CA GLN A 19 26.71 -28.98 -28.63
C GLN A 19 25.34 -29.62 -28.94
N LEU A 20 24.27 -28.85 -28.80
CA LEU A 20 22.98 -29.16 -29.40
C LEU A 20 23.16 -29.02 -30.91
N GLN A 21 22.88 -30.09 -31.65
CA GLN A 21 22.94 -30.09 -33.11
C GLN A 21 22.18 -28.87 -33.69
N PRO A 22 22.65 -28.28 -34.80
CA PRO A 22 21.98 -27.13 -35.40
C PRO A 22 20.53 -27.52 -35.72
N ALA A 23 19.58 -26.90 -35.02
CA ALA A 23 18.16 -27.09 -35.30
C ALA A 23 17.91 -26.87 -36.80
N PRO A 24 17.11 -27.72 -37.48
CA PRO A 24 16.80 -27.53 -38.89
C PRO A 24 16.24 -26.12 -39.08
N GLN A 25 16.89 -25.31 -39.93
CA GLN A 25 16.47 -23.95 -40.21
C GLN A 25 15.11 -24.00 -40.92
N LEU A 26 14.04 -23.93 -40.14
CA LEU A 26 12.68 -23.78 -40.63
C LEU A 26 12.60 -22.52 -41.51
N GLN A 27 11.94 -22.63 -42.66
CA GLN A 27 11.77 -21.50 -43.57
C GLN A 27 11.03 -20.35 -42.85
N PRO A 28 11.36 -19.08 -43.18
CA PRO A 28 10.72 -17.91 -42.57
C PRO A 28 9.19 -17.92 -42.66
N GLU A 29 8.60 -18.43 -43.75
CA GLU A 29 7.14 -18.53 -43.86
C GLU A 29 6.53 -19.47 -42.82
N ILE A 30 7.19 -20.61 -42.57
CA ILE A 30 6.75 -21.58 -41.55
C ILE A 30 6.88 -20.97 -40.16
N MET A 31 7.96 -20.23 -39.90
CA MET A 31 8.19 -19.56 -38.62
C MET A 31 7.13 -18.49 -38.34
N MET A 32 6.78 -17.68 -39.35
CA MET A 32 5.69 -16.70 -39.25
C MET A 32 4.32 -17.38 -39.05
N ARG A 33 4.11 -18.54 -39.70
CA ARG A 33 2.88 -19.32 -39.52
C ARG A 33 2.76 -19.88 -38.10
N ILE A 34 3.83 -20.43 -37.54
CA ILE A 34 3.87 -20.88 -36.14
C ILE A 34 3.61 -19.69 -35.19
N ALA A 35 4.28 -18.56 -35.41
CA ALA A 35 4.10 -17.36 -34.59
C ALA A 35 2.65 -16.84 -34.59
N SER A 36 1.89 -17.04 -35.67
CA SER A 36 0.48 -16.65 -35.75
C SER A 36 -0.45 -17.45 -34.81
N PHE A 37 0.00 -18.60 -34.31
CA PHE A 37 -0.73 -19.43 -33.35
C PHE A 37 -0.26 -19.23 -31.90
N LEU A 38 0.82 -18.48 -31.68
CA LEU A 38 1.41 -18.28 -30.36
C LEU A 38 1.03 -16.92 -29.80
N SER A 39 1.02 -16.83 -28.47
CA SER A 39 0.88 -15.54 -27.80
C SER A 39 2.10 -14.63 -28.06
N PRO A 40 1.96 -13.29 -27.98
CA PRO A 40 3.09 -12.39 -28.13
C PRO A 40 4.25 -12.68 -27.14
N SER A 41 3.92 -13.18 -25.94
CA SER A 41 4.92 -13.58 -24.94
C SER A 41 5.66 -14.86 -25.32
N GLU A 42 5.01 -15.85 -25.93
CA GLU A 42 5.66 -17.05 -26.48
C GLU A 42 6.53 -16.76 -27.70
N VAL A 43 6.08 -15.87 -28.59
CA VAL A 43 6.92 -15.43 -29.72
C VAL A 43 8.19 -14.75 -29.22
N ALA A 44 8.06 -13.86 -28.24
CA ALA A 44 9.18 -13.11 -27.68
C ALA A 44 10.16 -13.98 -26.87
N CYS A 45 9.66 -14.88 -26.02
CA CYS A 45 10.50 -15.67 -25.11
C CYS A 45 11.00 -16.99 -25.71
N SER A 46 10.28 -17.55 -26.67
CA SER A 46 10.58 -18.89 -27.20
C SER A 46 11.06 -18.81 -28.65
N LEU A 47 10.23 -18.32 -29.58
CA LEU A 47 10.59 -18.32 -31.00
C LEU A 47 11.74 -17.38 -31.33
N ARG A 48 11.74 -16.16 -30.78
CA ARG A 48 12.77 -15.15 -31.06
C ARG A 48 14.16 -15.63 -30.62
N VAL A 49 14.26 -16.32 -29.48
CA VAL A 49 15.52 -16.74 -28.84
C VAL A 49 16.16 -17.97 -29.51
N LEU A 50 15.45 -18.65 -30.42
CA LEU A 50 15.97 -19.86 -31.09
C LEU A 50 17.23 -19.61 -31.94
N SER A 51 17.35 -18.46 -32.61
CA SER A 51 18.47 -18.15 -33.50
C SER A 51 18.61 -16.65 -33.80
N LYS A 52 19.75 -16.26 -34.39
CA LYS A 52 19.94 -14.89 -34.94
C LYS A 52 18.95 -14.56 -36.07
N ALA A 53 18.48 -15.56 -36.81
CA ALA A 53 17.53 -15.36 -37.91
C ALA A 53 16.12 -15.05 -37.37
N THR A 54 15.65 -15.80 -36.38
CA THR A 54 14.38 -15.56 -35.70
C THR A 54 14.38 -14.23 -34.92
N ALA A 55 15.52 -13.84 -34.35
CA ALA A 55 15.70 -12.52 -33.74
C ALA A 55 15.64 -11.35 -34.73
N ARG A 56 15.81 -11.59 -36.03
CA ARG A 56 15.58 -10.56 -37.06
C ARG A 56 14.13 -10.51 -37.52
N LEU A 57 13.41 -11.62 -37.45
CA LEU A 57 12.02 -11.74 -37.90
C LEU A 57 11.02 -11.14 -36.91
N PHE A 58 11.26 -11.29 -35.61
CA PHE A 58 10.33 -10.81 -34.57
C PHE A 58 10.97 -9.68 -33.77
N PRO A 59 10.38 -8.49 -33.67
CA PRO A 59 10.94 -7.39 -32.90
C PRO A 59 10.91 -7.65 -31.38
N PRO A 60 11.70 -6.88 -30.60
CA PRO A 60 11.62 -6.89 -29.14
C PRO A 60 10.22 -6.60 -28.62
N ALA A 61 9.79 -7.33 -27.60
CA ALA A 61 8.54 -7.07 -26.88
C ALA A 61 8.80 -6.85 -25.39
N VAL A 62 8.17 -5.83 -24.82
CA VAL A 62 8.15 -5.60 -23.37
C VAL A 62 7.07 -6.49 -22.76
N LEU A 63 7.45 -7.41 -21.88
CA LEU A 63 6.49 -8.32 -21.25
C LEU A 63 6.10 -7.79 -19.86
N HIS A 64 4.80 -7.83 -19.60
CA HIS A 64 4.22 -7.49 -18.30
C HIS A 64 3.96 -8.77 -17.50
N PHE A 65 4.53 -8.86 -16.30
CA PHE A 65 4.41 -10.05 -15.45
C PHE A 65 2.99 -10.31 -14.91
N SER A 66 2.10 -9.31 -14.97
CA SER A 66 0.67 -9.50 -14.68
C SER A 66 -0.06 -10.29 -15.77
N LYS A 67 0.59 -10.58 -16.91
CA LYS A 67 0.07 -11.41 -17.98
C LYS A 67 0.86 -12.73 -18.04
N PRO A 68 0.27 -13.81 -18.59
CA PRO A 68 0.95 -15.08 -18.75
C PRO A 68 2.27 -14.96 -19.53
N VAL A 69 3.36 -15.37 -18.89
CA VAL A 69 4.71 -15.50 -19.48
C VAL A 69 5.07 -16.98 -19.52
N PRO A 70 5.75 -17.47 -20.58
CA PRO A 70 6.17 -18.87 -20.64
C PRO A 70 7.07 -19.30 -19.47
N THR A 71 6.75 -20.44 -18.86
CA THR A 71 7.38 -20.89 -17.60
C THR A 71 8.88 -21.08 -17.69
N HIS A 72 9.39 -21.64 -18.78
CA HIS A 72 10.83 -21.87 -18.96
C HIS A 72 11.61 -20.54 -18.97
N ALA A 73 11.11 -19.52 -19.68
CA ALA A 73 11.77 -18.22 -19.76
C ALA A 73 11.73 -17.52 -18.38
N PHE A 74 10.60 -17.59 -17.69
CA PHE A 74 10.47 -17.06 -16.34
C PHE A 74 11.44 -17.73 -15.35
N ALA A 75 11.51 -19.07 -15.37
CA ALA A 75 12.44 -19.86 -14.56
C ALA A 75 13.90 -19.51 -14.83
N THR A 76 14.29 -19.42 -16.10
CA THR A 76 15.68 -19.08 -16.46
C THR A 76 16.13 -17.71 -15.98
N ARG A 77 15.22 -16.76 -15.74
CA ARG A 77 15.56 -15.43 -15.22
C ARG A 77 15.66 -15.40 -13.70
N TRP A 78 14.72 -16.04 -13.01
CA TRP A 78 14.53 -15.87 -11.58
C TRP A 78 15.21 -16.94 -10.72
N LEU A 79 15.46 -18.13 -11.28
CA LEU A 79 16.21 -19.17 -10.57
C LEU A 79 17.73 -19.01 -10.66
N ARG A 80 18.23 -17.98 -11.37
CA ARG A 80 19.67 -17.68 -11.39
C ARG A 80 20.14 -17.28 -9.98
N PRO A 81 21.29 -17.81 -9.50
CA PRO A 81 21.85 -17.38 -8.23
C PRO A 81 22.02 -15.86 -8.20
N GLY A 82 21.47 -15.22 -7.18
CA GLY A 82 21.58 -13.78 -6.99
C GLY A 82 20.61 -12.91 -7.80
N ALA A 83 19.67 -13.49 -8.57
CA ALA A 83 18.72 -12.74 -9.40
C ALA A 83 17.90 -11.68 -8.64
N THR A 84 17.65 -11.93 -7.35
CA THR A 84 16.84 -11.07 -6.48
C THR A 84 17.66 -10.20 -5.52
N ARG A 85 19.00 -10.30 -5.50
CA ARG A 85 19.88 -9.54 -4.55
C ARG A 85 19.85 -8.04 -4.73
N ILE A 86 19.57 -7.58 -5.94
CA ILE A 86 19.47 -6.16 -6.29
C ILE A 86 18.07 -5.62 -5.97
N LEU A 87 17.09 -6.50 -5.75
CA LEU A 87 15.71 -6.11 -5.58
C LEU A 87 15.39 -5.86 -4.09
N PRO A 88 14.94 -4.65 -3.75
CA PRO A 88 14.31 -4.40 -2.45
C PRO A 88 13.15 -5.36 -2.18
N LEU A 89 12.84 -5.58 -0.91
CA LEU A 89 11.70 -6.39 -0.44
C LEU A 89 10.38 -6.00 -1.14
N ALA A 90 10.12 -4.70 -1.27
CA ALA A 90 8.93 -4.19 -1.97
C ALA A 90 8.84 -4.69 -3.42
N ARG A 91 9.96 -4.71 -4.14
CA ARG A 91 10.06 -5.21 -5.50
C ARG A 91 9.94 -6.75 -5.53
N ARG A 92 10.53 -7.46 -4.58
CA ARG A 92 10.38 -8.93 -4.46
C ARG A 92 8.93 -9.34 -4.15
N ARG A 93 8.22 -8.58 -3.33
CA ARG A 93 6.76 -8.73 -3.11
C ARG A 93 5.97 -8.44 -4.37
N GLN A 94 6.30 -7.36 -5.07
CA GLN A 94 5.64 -7.03 -6.34
C GLN A 94 5.82 -8.14 -7.39
N LEU A 95 6.97 -8.81 -7.43
CA LEU A 95 7.17 -9.99 -8.27
C LEU A 95 6.15 -11.09 -7.94
N LEU A 96 5.95 -11.41 -6.65
CA LEU A 96 4.93 -12.37 -6.21
C LEU A 96 3.51 -11.93 -6.55
N HIS A 97 3.18 -10.65 -6.34
CA HIS A 97 1.85 -10.12 -6.62
C HIS A 97 1.52 -10.17 -8.12
N LEU A 98 2.45 -9.75 -8.97
CA LEU A 98 2.24 -9.75 -10.42
C LEU A 98 2.13 -11.18 -10.97
N THR A 99 2.97 -12.11 -10.50
CA THR A 99 2.86 -13.51 -10.95
C THR A 99 1.60 -14.19 -10.43
N ALA A 100 1.19 -13.91 -9.20
CA ALA A 100 -0.08 -14.37 -8.65
C ALA A 100 -1.27 -13.84 -9.48
N ALA A 101 -1.23 -12.56 -9.88
CA ALA A 101 -2.23 -11.95 -10.73
C ALA A 101 -2.24 -12.53 -12.17
N SER A 102 -1.12 -13.06 -12.67
CA SER A 102 -1.07 -13.69 -13.99
C SER A 102 -1.85 -15.01 -14.08
N GLY A 103 -2.15 -15.63 -12.92
CA GLY A 103 -2.80 -16.93 -12.82
C GLY A 103 -1.95 -18.14 -13.20
N VAL A 104 -0.70 -17.94 -13.64
CA VAL A 104 0.20 -19.05 -14.02
C VAL A 104 0.89 -19.62 -12.77
N VAL A 105 0.32 -20.67 -12.19
CA VAL A 105 0.81 -21.32 -10.95
C VAL A 105 2.29 -21.73 -11.03
N ALA A 106 2.75 -22.23 -12.17
CA ALA A 106 4.15 -22.63 -12.33
C ALA A 106 5.13 -21.44 -12.22
N ASN A 107 4.73 -20.24 -12.67
CA ASN A 107 5.55 -19.03 -12.49
C ASN A 107 5.48 -18.54 -11.04
N LEU A 108 4.33 -18.69 -10.39
CA LEU A 108 4.17 -18.37 -8.98
C LEU A 108 5.06 -19.25 -8.08
N GLU A 109 5.20 -20.54 -8.42
CA GLU A 109 6.16 -21.46 -7.78
C GLU A 109 7.61 -20.97 -7.91
N VAL A 110 8.02 -20.60 -9.11
CA VAL A 110 9.35 -20.02 -9.36
C VAL A 110 9.54 -18.72 -8.59
N ALA A 111 8.55 -17.83 -8.57
CA ALA A 111 8.64 -16.56 -7.86
C ALA A 111 8.71 -16.76 -6.34
N ALA A 112 7.93 -17.69 -5.79
CA ALA A 112 7.96 -18.04 -4.37
C ALA A 112 9.32 -18.58 -3.94
N THR A 113 9.95 -19.39 -4.77
CA THR A 113 11.30 -19.94 -4.50
C THR A 113 12.39 -18.88 -4.64
N ALA A 114 12.32 -18.00 -5.64
CA ALA A 114 13.35 -17.00 -5.91
C ALA A 114 13.28 -15.74 -5.01
N SER A 115 12.09 -15.33 -4.59
CA SER A 115 11.88 -14.06 -3.87
C SER A 115 12.47 -14.06 -2.46
N GLY A 116 12.52 -15.22 -1.80
CA GLY A 116 12.92 -15.31 -0.39
C GLY A 116 12.01 -14.51 0.53
N VAL A 117 10.73 -14.34 0.17
CA VAL A 117 9.72 -13.66 0.97
C VAL A 117 8.68 -14.71 1.41
N ALA A 118 8.24 -14.64 2.66
CA ALA A 118 7.15 -15.49 3.15
C ALA A 118 5.85 -15.18 2.38
N LEU A 119 5.11 -16.22 1.99
CA LEU A 119 3.80 -16.05 1.39
C LEU A 119 2.81 -15.57 2.46
N ASP A 120 2.12 -14.47 2.18
CA ASP A 120 1.15 -13.86 3.08
C ASP A 120 -0.19 -13.63 2.38
N GLY A 121 -1.19 -13.16 3.14
CA GLY A 121 -2.52 -12.89 2.62
C GLY A 121 -2.55 -11.85 1.49
N SER A 122 -1.53 -10.98 1.36
CA SER A 122 -1.48 -9.97 0.30
C SER A 122 -1.23 -10.59 -1.08
N VAL A 123 -0.46 -11.68 -1.15
CA VAL A 123 -0.23 -12.43 -2.40
C VAL A 123 -1.51 -13.14 -2.83
N LEU A 124 -2.25 -13.70 -1.86
CA LEU A 124 -3.56 -14.30 -2.09
C LEU A 124 -4.60 -13.28 -2.54
N GLU A 125 -4.60 -12.08 -1.94
CA GLU A 125 -5.44 -10.97 -2.35
C GLU A 125 -5.15 -10.51 -3.78
N ALA A 126 -3.88 -10.49 -4.20
CA ALA A 126 -3.49 -10.16 -5.57
C ALA A 126 -4.02 -11.19 -6.61
N ALA A 127 -3.90 -12.49 -6.31
CA ALA A 127 -4.51 -13.54 -7.13
C ALA A 127 -6.04 -13.40 -7.18
N ALA A 128 -6.66 -13.09 -6.03
CA ALA A 128 -8.11 -12.95 -5.93
C ALA A 128 -8.63 -11.75 -6.72
N ARG A 129 -7.93 -10.62 -6.67
CA ARG A 129 -8.23 -9.42 -7.47
C ARG A 129 -8.16 -9.70 -8.97
N ALA A 130 -7.29 -10.59 -9.40
CA ALA A 130 -7.20 -11.04 -10.79
C ALA A 130 -8.24 -12.11 -11.17
N GLY A 131 -9.05 -12.59 -10.22
CA GLY A 131 -10.04 -13.64 -10.45
C GLY A 131 -9.45 -15.03 -10.65
N SER A 132 -8.17 -15.25 -10.32
CA SER A 132 -7.49 -16.54 -10.55
C SER A 132 -7.78 -17.54 -9.44
N LEU A 133 -8.81 -18.37 -9.65
CA LEU A 133 -9.16 -19.45 -8.73
C LEU A 133 -8.01 -20.44 -8.51
N GLU A 134 -7.31 -20.82 -9.58
CA GLU A 134 -6.17 -21.76 -9.50
C GLU A 134 -5.03 -21.21 -8.63
N ALA A 135 -4.62 -19.96 -8.83
CA ALA A 135 -3.58 -19.35 -8.00
C ALA A 135 -4.04 -19.21 -6.54
N CYS A 136 -5.31 -18.83 -6.29
CA CYS A 136 -5.87 -18.76 -4.94
C CYS A 136 -5.88 -20.12 -4.22
N THR A 137 -6.32 -21.19 -4.91
CA THR A 137 -6.33 -22.54 -4.34
C THR A 137 -4.91 -23.04 -4.04
N TRP A 138 -3.96 -22.80 -4.95
CA TRP A 138 -2.56 -23.16 -4.75
C TRP A 138 -1.95 -22.41 -3.54
N LEU A 139 -2.20 -21.09 -3.42
CA LEU A 139 -1.73 -20.28 -2.29
C LEU A 139 -2.34 -20.77 -0.97
N ARG A 140 -3.64 -21.13 -0.98
CA ARG A 140 -4.30 -21.68 0.21
C ARG A 140 -3.71 -23.03 0.63
N ASN A 141 -3.41 -23.92 -0.33
CA ASN A 141 -2.76 -25.20 -0.06
C ASN A 141 -1.33 -25.04 0.51
N ARG A 142 -0.68 -23.90 0.29
CA ARG A 142 0.61 -23.53 0.91
C ARG A 142 0.47 -22.94 2.31
N GLY A 143 -0.75 -22.85 2.84
CA GLY A 143 -1.03 -22.31 4.16
C GLY A 143 -1.04 -20.77 4.21
N CYS A 144 -1.26 -20.08 3.08
CA CYS A 144 -1.43 -18.64 3.12
C CYS A 144 -2.67 -18.28 3.94
N PRO A 145 -2.55 -17.39 4.95
CA PRO A 145 -3.70 -16.92 5.70
C PRO A 145 -4.61 -16.09 4.80
N TRP A 146 -5.92 -16.13 5.08
CA TRP A 146 -6.89 -15.28 4.41
C TRP A 146 -7.67 -14.42 5.40
N GLY A 147 -8.25 -13.36 4.89
CA GLY A 147 -9.07 -12.45 5.66
C GLY A 147 -10.13 -11.80 4.78
N PRO A 148 -10.93 -10.88 5.35
CA PRO A 148 -12.01 -10.21 4.61
C PRO A 148 -11.53 -9.42 3.38
N ALA A 149 -10.24 -9.04 3.34
CA ALA A 149 -9.64 -8.42 2.17
C ALA A 149 -9.63 -9.33 0.94
N VAL A 150 -9.44 -10.64 1.11
CA VAL A 150 -9.38 -11.62 0.01
C VAL A 150 -10.75 -11.80 -0.65
N THR A 151 -11.82 -11.95 0.16
CA THR A 151 -13.21 -12.03 -0.33
C THR A 151 -13.64 -10.74 -1.02
N THR A 152 -13.26 -9.58 -0.46
CA THR A 152 -13.51 -8.28 -1.09
C THR A 152 -12.77 -8.14 -2.43
N ALA A 153 -11.51 -8.56 -2.51
CA ALA A 153 -10.74 -8.55 -3.75
C ALA A 153 -11.32 -9.49 -4.83
N ALA A 154 -11.76 -10.68 -4.43
CA ALA A 154 -12.46 -11.60 -5.32
C ALA A 154 -13.76 -11.00 -5.87
N ALA A 155 -14.56 -10.34 -5.03
CA ALA A 155 -15.79 -9.68 -5.48
C ALA A 155 -15.50 -8.55 -6.47
N ARG A 156 -14.44 -7.76 -6.28
CA ARG A 156 -13.99 -6.74 -7.25
C ARG A 156 -13.62 -7.33 -8.60
N SER A 157 -13.09 -8.54 -8.64
CA SER A 157 -12.77 -9.22 -9.91
C SER A 157 -14.01 -9.61 -10.72
N GLY A 158 -15.20 -9.64 -10.09
CA GLY A 158 -16.43 -10.13 -10.69
C GLY A 158 -16.45 -11.65 -10.92
N CYS A 159 -15.41 -12.38 -10.50
CA CYS A 159 -15.28 -13.83 -10.68
C CYS A 159 -16.19 -14.58 -9.69
N MET A 160 -17.44 -14.81 -10.09
CA MET A 160 -18.45 -15.55 -9.32
C MET A 160 -17.94 -16.90 -8.76
N PRO A 161 -17.29 -17.78 -9.55
CA PRO A 161 -16.77 -19.05 -9.03
C PRO A 161 -15.77 -18.89 -7.89
N LEU A 162 -14.92 -17.85 -7.94
CA LEU A 162 -13.95 -17.57 -6.89
C LEU A 162 -14.62 -17.07 -5.61
N VAL A 163 -15.61 -16.17 -5.73
CA VAL A 163 -16.37 -15.66 -4.57
C VAL A 163 -17.12 -16.80 -3.89
N TYR A 164 -17.78 -17.66 -4.67
CA TYR A 164 -18.46 -18.85 -4.16
C TYR A 164 -17.51 -19.80 -3.44
N TRP A 165 -16.35 -20.09 -4.03
CA TRP A 165 -15.32 -20.94 -3.40
C TRP A 165 -14.82 -20.37 -2.07
N LEU A 166 -14.55 -19.06 -2.00
CA LEU A 166 -14.09 -18.41 -0.76
C LEU A 166 -15.14 -18.48 0.35
N ILE A 167 -16.40 -18.18 0.04
CA ILE A 167 -17.50 -18.21 1.02
C ILE A 167 -17.76 -19.64 1.51
N SER A 168 -17.85 -20.60 0.57
CA SER A 168 -18.05 -22.02 0.91
C SER A 168 -16.89 -22.63 1.68
N SER A 169 -15.66 -22.14 1.47
CA SER A 169 -14.47 -22.57 2.22
C SER A 169 -14.33 -21.89 3.59
N GLY A 170 -15.29 -21.06 4.00
CA GLY A 170 -15.31 -20.40 5.31
C GLY A 170 -14.34 -19.22 5.43
N CYS A 171 -13.93 -18.60 4.31
CA CYS A 171 -13.14 -17.38 4.37
C CYS A 171 -13.97 -16.27 5.05
N PRO A 172 -13.43 -15.58 6.07
CA PRO A 172 -14.10 -14.44 6.67
C PRO A 172 -14.47 -13.41 5.60
N CYS A 173 -15.67 -12.86 5.69
CA CYS A 173 -16.12 -11.77 4.84
C CYS A 173 -16.64 -10.61 5.68
N ALA A 174 -16.52 -9.40 5.15
CA ALA A 174 -17.14 -8.22 5.70
C ALA A 174 -18.33 -7.86 4.79
N PRO A 175 -19.58 -8.23 5.15
CA PRO A 175 -20.79 -8.02 4.35
C PRO A 175 -20.86 -6.73 3.53
N ARG A 176 -20.67 -5.59 4.19
CA ARG A 176 -20.74 -4.25 3.57
C ARG A 176 -19.64 -4.03 2.53
N GLN A 177 -18.42 -4.45 2.83
CA GLN A 177 -17.27 -4.29 1.92
C GLN A 177 -17.40 -5.23 0.73
N LEU A 178 -17.90 -6.45 0.95
CA LEU A 178 -18.14 -7.45 -0.07
C LEU A 178 -19.18 -6.96 -1.10
N LEU A 179 -20.32 -6.43 -0.64
CA LEU A 179 -21.34 -5.84 -1.53
C LEU A 179 -20.84 -4.62 -2.29
N THR A 180 -20.08 -3.73 -1.62
CA THR A 180 -19.48 -2.57 -2.28
C THR A 180 -18.51 -3.02 -3.38
N ALA A 181 -17.65 -4.01 -3.10
CA ALA A 181 -16.74 -4.59 -4.08
C ALA A 181 -17.45 -5.29 -5.24
N ALA A 182 -18.55 -5.99 -4.98
CA ALA A 182 -19.38 -6.58 -6.04
C ALA A 182 -19.96 -5.49 -6.95
N GLY A 183 -20.46 -4.39 -6.38
CA GLY A 183 -20.88 -3.21 -7.13
C GLY A 183 -19.75 -2.63 -8.00
N GLU A 184 -18.54 -2.49 -7.44
CA GLU A 184 -17.35 -2.01 -8.16
C GLU A 184 -16.98 -2.88 -9.38
N SER A 185 -17.33 -4.17 -9.36
CA SER A 185 -17.11 -5.08 -10.51
C SER A 185 -18.12 -4.91 -11.65
N GLY A 186 -19.27 -4.28 -11.37
CA GLY A 186 -20.39 -4.17 -12.31
C GLY A 186 -21.11 -5.47 -12.63
N ASN A 187 -20.73 -6.58 -11.99
CA ASN A 187 -21.37 -7.87 -12.16
C ASN A 187 -22.72 -7.87 -11.42
N ALA A 188 -23.79 -7.47 -12.12
CA ALA A 188 -25.13 -7.42 -11.57
C ALA A 188 -25.58 -8.79 -11.01
N GLU A 189 -25.17 -9.89 -11.64
CA GLU A 189 -25.52 -11.25 -11.19
C GLU A 189 -24.87 -11.59 -9.83
N LEU A 190 -23.61 -11.18 -9.62
CA LEU A 190 -22.95 -11.28 -8.32
C LEU A 190 -23.63 -10.41 -7.27
N VAL A 191 -24.02 -9.18 -7.63
CA VAL A 191 -24.73 -8.28 -6.71
C VAL A 191 -26.07 -8.86 -6.30
N GLU A 192 -26.89 -9.35 -7.25
CA GLU A 192 -28.17 -9.98 -6.94
C GLU A 192 -28.00 -11.25 -6.11
N TRP A 193 -27.02 -12.08 -6.44
CA TRP A 193 -26.72 -13.29 -5.65
C TRP A 193 -26.33 -12.98 -4.21
N LEU A 194 -25.56 -11.91 -3.98
CA LEU A 194 -25.20 -11.46 -2.64
C LEU A 194 -26.40 -10.84 -1.90
N LEU A 195 -27.20 -10.01 -2.57
CA LEU A 195 -28.42 -9.43 -1.99
C LEU A 195 -29.48 -10.49 -1.65
N SER A 196 -29.47 -11.63 -2.34
CA SER A 196 -30.38 -12.75 -2.02
C SER A 196 -29.94 -13.58 -0.81
N GLN A 197 -28.78 -13.30 -0.19
CA GLN A 197 -28.33 -14.01 1.01
C GLN A 197 -28.86 -13.32 2.28
N ASP A 198 -29.30 -14.11 3.26
CA ASP A 198 -29.80 -13.61 4.55
C ASP A 198 -28.76 -12.70 5.25
N GLY A 199 -29.17 -11.47 5.60
CA GLY A 199 -28.34 -10.50 6.33
C GLY A 199 -27.42 -9.61 5.47
N LEU A 200 -27.50 -9.72 4.13
CA LEU A 200 -26.77 -8.88 3.17
C LEU A 200 -27.65 -7.80 2.50
N ASP A 201 -28.47 -7.11 3.29
CA ASP A 201 -29.43 -6.10 2.83
C ASP A 201 -28.82 -4.68 2.74
N TYR A 202 -27.77 -4.50 1.93
CA TYR A 202 -27.08 -3.20 1.80
C TYR A 202 -26.94 -2.74 0.35
N ALA A 203 -28.08 -2.53 -0.32
CA ALA A 203 -28.17 -2.03 -1.70
C ALA A 203 -27.42 -0.69 -1.90
N PHE A 204 -27.40 0.19 -0.89
CA PHE A 204 -26.67 1.46 -0.98
C PHE A 204 -25.16 1.26 -1.12
N GLY A 205 -24.55 0.29 -0.42
CA GLY A 205 -23.13 -0.01 -0.57
C GLY A 205 -22.80 -0.55 -1.96
N ALA A 206 -23.67 -1.41 -2.50
CA ALA A 206 -23.54 -1.89 -3.88
C ALA A 206 -23.68 -0.74 -4.88
N ALA A 207 -24.60 0.21 -4.69
CA ALA A 207 -24.75 1.39 -5.53
C ALA A 207 -23.52 2.32 -5.46
N LEU A 208 -22.98 2.55 -4.25
CA LEU A 208 -21.75 3.30 -4.04
C LEU A 208 -20.57 2.66 -4.78
N GLY A 209 -20.46 1.34 -4.67
CA GLY A 209 -19.45 0.56 -5.39
C GLY A 209 -19.61 0.66 -6.90
N ALA A 210 -20.83 0.50 -7.40
CA ALA A 210 -21.15 0.64 -8.82
C ALA A 210 -20.80 2.04 -9.35
N ALA A 211 -21.06 3.10 -8.59
CA ALA A 211 -20.65 4.45 -8.95
C ALA A 211 -19.11 4.59 -9.03
N ARG A 212 -18.37 4.04 -8.06
CA ARG A 212 -16.89 4.01 -8.09
C ARG A 212 -16.33 3.21 -9.27
N GLY A 213 -16.97 2.09 -9.61
CA GLY A 213 -16.61 1.23 -10.74
C GLY A 213 -17.01 1.79 -12.11
N GLY A 214 -17.71 2.94 -12.16
CA GLY A 214 -18.18 3.53 -13.42
C GLY A 214 -19.45 2.88 -13.99
N HIS A 215 -20.12 2.02 -13.23
CA HIS A 215 -21.34 1.31 -13.63
C HIS A 215 -22.59 2.13 -13.32
N GLY A 216 -22.77 3.26 -14.04
CA GLY A 216 -23.84 4.24 -13.77
C GLY A 216 -25.25 3.67 -13.84
N SER A 217 -25.56 2.80 -14.80
CA SER A 217 -26.87 2.16 -14.92
C SER A 217 -27.19 1.28 -13.70
N LEU A 218 -26.24 0.45 -13.28
CA LEU A 218 -26.37 -0.39 -12.09
C LEU A 218 -26.50 0.45 -10.82
N ALA A 219 -25.70 1.53 -10.70
CA ALA A 219 -25.77 2.43 -9.55
C ALA A 219 -27.15 3.10 -9.44
N LEU A 220 -27.68 3.64 -10.54
CA LEU A 220 -28.98 4.30 -10.58
C LEU A 220 -30.15 3.31 -10.37
N ASP A 221 -30.05 2.09 -10.90
CA ASP A 221 -31.04 1.03 -10.66
C ASP A 221 -31.11 0.69 -9.17
N LEU A 222 -29.96 0.44 -8.53
CA LEU A 222 -29.89 0.09 -7.11
C LEU A 222 -30.40 1.23 -6.20
N LEU A 223 -30.15 2.49 -6.56
CA LEU A 223 -30.66 3.65 -5.83
C LEU A 223 -32.18 3.84 -5.96
N SER A 224 -32.79 3.35 -7.04
CA SER A 224 -34.24 3.43 -7.27
C SER A 224 -35.06 2.45 -6.43
N ARG A 225 -34.42 1.47 -5.78
CA ARG A 225 -35.07 0.45 -4.94
C ARG A 225 -35.51 1.04 -3.59
N PRO A 226 -36.58 0.50 -2.95
CA PRO A 226 -37.18 1.08 -1.74
C PRO A 226 -36.25 1.21 -0.52
N MET A 227 -35.16 0.43 -0.43
CA MET A 227 -34.13 0.66 0.61
C MET A 227 -33.09 1.74 0.24
N GLY A 228 -32.93 2.08 -1.04
CA GLY A 228 -32.20 3.27 -1.48
C GLY A 228 -32.95 4.56 -1.14
N ALA A 229 -34.28 4.47 -1.03
CA ALA A 229 -35.16 5.59 -0.68
C ALA A 229 -35.02 6.08 0.78
N LEU A 230 -34.33 5.35 1.67
CA LEU A 230 -34.01 5.83 3.02
C LEU A 230 -33.07 7.05 3.02
N LEU A 231 -32.34 7.31 1.92
CA LEU A 231 -31.61 8.57 1.72
C LEU A 231 -32.50 9.73 1.29
N CYS A 232 -33.68 9.43 0.76
CA CYS A 232 -34.63 10.43 0.24
C CYS A 232 -35.71 10.78 1.27
N ALA A 233 -35.92 9.96 2.31
CA ALA A 233 -37.05 10.08 3.23
C ALA A 233 -36.69 10.49 4.67
N ALA A 234 -35.42 10.48 5.08
CA ALA A 234 -35.01 10.83 6.44
C ALA A 234 -34.44 12.26 6.52
N ASP A 235 -35.33 13.21 6.82
CA ASP A 235 -35.11 14.51 7.45
C ASP A 235 -34.06 15.47 6.85
N PHE A 236 -34.42 16.12 5.74
CA PHE A 236 -34.04 17.51 5.48
C PHE A 236 -35.28 18.41 5.63
N ALA A 237 -35.87 18.44 6.83
CA ALA A 237 -36.85 19.47 7.14
C ALA A 237 -36.10 20.76 7.54
N PRO A 238 -36.35 21.92 6.90
CA PRO A 238 -35.74 23.16 7.32
C PRO A 238 -36.19 23.47 8.76
N ALA A 239 -35.24 23.74 9.64
CA ALA A 239 -35.50 24.24 10.98
C ALA A 239 -36.04 25.68 10.90
N SER A 240 -37.28 25.84 10.42
CA SER A 240 -38.00 27.10 10.43
C SER A 240 -39.51 26.87 10.35
N ALA A 241 -40.11 26.41 11.44
CA ALA A 241 -41.52 26.67 11.74
C ALA A 241 -41.86 26.40 13.22
N GLY A 242 -42.14 27.46 13.97
CA GLY A 242 -43.18 27.43 15.01
C GLY A 242 -42.79 26.97 16.41
N VAL A 243 -42.62 27.95 17.30
CA VAL A 243 -42.88 27.84 18.73
C VAL A 243 -44.28 27.23 18.97
N GLY A 244 -44.39 26.20 19.81
CA GLY A 244 -45.67 25.66 20.27
C GLY A 244 -45.53 24.58 21.34
N ALA A 245 -45.82 24.95 22.59
CA ALA A 245 -45.85 24.06 23.75
C ALA A 245 -47.03 23.08 23.73
N GLY A 246 -46.86 21.88 24.34
CA GLY A 246 -47.97 20.99 24.69
C GLY A 246 -47.56 19.51 24.73
N GLY A 247 -47.69 18.87 25.89
CA GLY A 247 -47.22 17.50 26.16
C GLY A 247 -48.22 16.37 25.87
N GLY A 248 -47.80 15.14 26.18
CA GLY A 248 -48.71 14.01 26.42
C GLY A 248 -48.36 12.70 25.70
N GLY A 249 -47.68 11.81 26.43
CA GLY A 249 -47.78 10.34 26.47
C GLY A 249 -48.31 9.51 25.29
N GLY A 250 -47.53 8.48 24.91
CA GLY A 250 -48.07 7.26 24.31
C GLY A 250 -47.09 6.48 23.43
N THR A 251 -46.28 5.61 24.00
CA THR A 251 -45.59 4.53 23.26
C THR A 251 -46.51 3.31 23.12
N PRO A 252 -46.55 2.71 21.93
CA PRO A 252 -46.24 1.29 21.76
C PRO A 252 -45.19 1.15 20.64
N GLY A 253 -44.23 0.23 20.62
CA GLY A 253 -44.05 -1.03 21.32
C GLY A 253 -43.07 -1.83 20.46
N GLY A 254 -41.91 -2.15 21.03
CA GLY A 254 -41.00 -3.25 20.70
C GLY A 254 -40.77 -3.64 19.23
N ALA A 255 -39.67 -3.14 18.66
CA ALA A 255 -38.81 -3.97 17.80
C ALA A 255 -37.43 -4.04 18.47
N VAL A 256 -37.06 -5.25 18.87
CA VAL A 256 -35.81 -5.61 19.54
C VAL A 256 -34.64 -5.31 18.60
N LEU A 257 -33.88 -4.25 18.89
CA LEU A 257 -32.59 -3.99 18.27
C LEU A 257 -31.54 -4.89 18.95
N LEU A 258 -31.32 -6.08 18.37
CA LEU A 258 -30.16 -6.90 18.71
C LEU A 258 -28.91 -6.29 18.06
N GLY A 259 -28.12 -5.63 18.90
CA GLY A 259 -26.69 -5.90 19.04
C GLY A 259 -25.79 -5.63 17.82
N GLY A 260 -25.25 -4.42 17.78
CA GLY A 260 -24.05 -4.10 17.00
C GLY A 260 -24.06 -2.63 16.62
N ALA A 261 -23.17 -1.83 17.23
CA ALA A 261 -23.04 -0.39 16.99
C ALA A 261 -22.79 -0.09 15.50
N ALA A 262 -23.88 0.07 14.75
CA ALA A 262 -23.89 0.60 13.41
C ALA A 262 -23.92 2.12 13.55
N GLU A 263 -22.78 2.77 13.31
CA GLU A 263 -22.84 4.16 12.84
C GLU A 263 -23.58 4.12 11.50
N VAL A 264 -24.89 4.39 11.55
CA VAL A 264 -25.67 4.73 10.38
C VAL A 264 -25.12 6.08 9.93
N LEU A 265 -24.43 6.12 8.79
CA LEU A 265 -24.02 7.38 8.19
C LEU A 265 -25.27 8.26 8.07
N GLY A 266 -25.22 9.49 8.60
CA GLY A 266 -26.28 10.45 8.39
C GLY A 266 -26.51 10.71 6.89
N PRO A 267 -27.71 11.18 6.50
CA PRO A 267 -28.08 11.34 5.09
C PRO A 267 -27.09 12.21 4.29
N ALA A 268 -26.58 13.29 4.88
CA ALA A 268 -25.56 14.15 4.27
C ALA A 268 -24.23 13.42 4.00
N ALA A 269 -23.76 12.59 4.95
CA ALA A 269 -22.51 11.85 4.81
C ALA A 269 -22.61 10.73 3.76
N ALA A 270 -23.77 10.09 3.65
CA ALA A 270 -24.04 9.10 2.63
C ALA A 270 -24.13 9.73 1.23
N LEU A 271 -24.79 10.88 1.08
CA LEU A 271 -24.83 11.63 -0.17
C LEU A 271 -23.43 12.11 -0.59
N LEU A 272 -22.62 12.62 0.34
CA LEU A 272 -21.23 13.00 0.06
C LEU A 272 -20.43 11.81 -0.45
N ALA A 273 -20.53 10.65 0.22
CA ALA A 273 -19.84 9.43 -0.21
C ALA A 273 -20.26 9.00 -1.63
N LEU A 274 -21.55 9.11 -1.96
CA LEU A 274 -22.09 8.81 -3.27
C LEU A 274 -21.58 9.80 -4.35
N LEU A 275 -21.52 11.09 -4.04
CA LEU A 275 -20.98 12.11 -4.95
C LEU A 275 -19.49 11.95 -5.18
N GLU A 276 -18.72 11.64 -4.14
CA GLU A 276 -17.29 11.31 -4.28
C GLU A 276 -17.09 10.08 -5.16
N ALA A 277 -17.86 9.02 -4.93
CA ALA A 277 -17.84 7.81 -5.75
C ALA A 277 -18.18 8.09 -7.21
N GLY A 278 -19.24 8.88 -7.44
CA GLY A 278 -19.65 9.30 -8.77
C GLY A 278 -18.59 10.14 -9.47
N ALA A 279 -18.04 11.15 -8.79
CA ALA A 279 -16.98 12.01 -9.32
C ALA A 279 -15.71 11.22 -9.67
N GLN A 280 -15.40 10.20 -8.87
CA GLN A 280 -14.27 9.32 -9.12
C GLN A 280 -14.50 8.37 -10.31
N GLY A 281 -15.64 7.68 -10.38
CA GLY A 281 -15.83 6.55 -11.30
C GLY A 281 -16.74 6.79 -12.50
N LEU A 282 -17.83 7.53 -12.35
CA LEU A 282 -18.85 7.72 -13.40
C LEU A 282 -18.38 8.72 -14.45
N GLU A 283 -18.74 8.56 -15.72
CA GLU A 283 -18.60 9.61 -16.74
C GLU A 283 -19.48 10.84 -16.40
N LEU A 284 -19.13 12.00 -16.96
CA LEU A 284 -19.78 13.29 -16.67
C LEU A 284 -21.30 13.23 -16.81
N GLY A 285 -21.83 12.57 -17.84
CA GLY A 285 -23.28 12.45 -18.04
C GLY A 285 -23.99 11.68 -16.92
N ALA A 286 -23.43 10.56 -16.49
CA ALA A 286 -23.97 9.77 -15.39
C ALA A 286 -23.81 10.48 -14.04
N LEU A 287 -22.72 11.23 -13.85
CA LEU A 287 -22.54 12.08 -12.67
C LEU A 287 -23.57 13.22 -12.63
N GLN A 288 -23.84 13.86 -13.77
CA GLN A 288 -24.87 14.88 -13.90
C GLN A 288 -26.26 14.32 -13.58
N GLU A 289 -26.57 13.12 -14.06
CA GLU A 289 -27.84 12.46 -13.77
C GLU A 289 -27.99 12.10 -12.28
N LEU A 290 -26.93 11.58 -11.65
CA LEU A 290 -26.90 11.30 -10.22
C LEU A 290 -27.13 12.59 -9.41
N HIS A 291 -26.45 13.67 -9.77
CA HIS A 291 -26.61 14.98 -9.14
C HIS A 291 -28.04 15.53 -9.35
N ALA A 292 -28.59 15.41 -10.56
CA ALA A 292 -29.95 15.86 -10.87
C ALA A 292 -31.03 15.12 -10.06
N ARG A 293 -30.82 13.83 -9.78
CA ARG A 293 -31.79 13.02 -9.03
C ARG A 293 -31.69 13.20 -7.51
N HIS A 294 -30.49 13.43 -6.98
CA HIS A 294 -30.25 13.35 -5.54
C HIS A 294 -29.72 14.64 -4.90
N VAL A 295 -29.30 15.63 -5.69
CA VAL A 295 -28.76 16.91 -5.20
C VAL A 295 -29.61 18.08 -5.65
N ASP A 296 -29.94 18.18 -6.95
CA ASP A 296 -30.74 19.30 -7.50
C ASP A 296 -32.12 19.50 -6.85
N PRO A 297 -32.82 18.46 -6.31
CA PRO A 297 -34.07 18.67 -5.57
C PRO A 297 -33.89 19.47 -4.26
N PHE A 298 -32.67 19.57 -3.76
CA PHE A 298 -32.30 20.38 -2.61
C PHE A 298 -31.58 21.64 -3.13
N ASP A 299 -31.98 22.84 -2.69
CA ASP A 299 -31.33 24.08 -3.12
C ASP A 299 -29.80 23.99 -2.98
N SER A 300 -29.08 23.97 -4.11
CA SER A 300 -27.64 23.64 -4.16
C SER A 300 -26.76 24.49 -3.23
N PRO A 301 -27.03 25.79 -3.00
CA PRO A 301 -26.27 26.59 -2.03
C PRO A 301 -26.47 26.17 -0.57
N LEU A 302 -27.68 25.73 -0.20
CA LEU A 302 -27.97 25.23 1.15
C LEU A 302 -27.27 23.87 1.37
N MET A 303 -27.27 23.00 0.36
CA MET A 303 -26.56 21.72 0.40
C MET A 303 -25.05 21.85 0.53
N LEU A 304 -24.42 22.78 -0.18
CA LEU A 304 -22.97 23.04 -0.03
C LEU A 304 -22.63 23.60 1.35
N THR A 305 -23.56 24.30 1.97
CA THR A 305 -23.41 24.78 3.36
C THR A 305 -23.47 23.61 4.35
N GLU A 306 -24.38 22.66 4.14
CA GLU A 306 -24.51 21.42 4.93
C GLU A 306 -23.33 20.46 4.75
N LEU A 307 -22.83 20.31 3.52
CA LEU A 307 -21.61 19.54 3.22
C LEU A 307 -20.34 20.23 3.76
N GLY A 308 -20.40 21.56 3.91
CA GLY A 308 -19.34 22.38 4.50
C GLY A 308 -17.96 22.16 3.87
N VAL A 309 -16.96 22.00 4.72
CA VAL A 309 -15.55 21.83 4.31
C VAL A 309 -15.34 20.51 3.56
N GLU A 310 -16.20 19.51 3.75
CA GLU A 310 -16.03 18.18 3.15
C GLU A 310 -16.32 18.16 1.63
N ALA A 311 -17.04 19.15 1.10
CA ALA A 311 -17.30 19.28 -0.35
C ALA A 311 -16.01 19.35 -1.19
N VAL A 312 -14.87 19.74 -0.61
CA VAL A 312 -13.55 19.71 -1.27
C VAL A 312 -13.14 18.31 -1.74
N ARG A 313 -13.68 17.26 -1.11
CA ARG A 313 -13.36 15.86 -1.43
C ARG A 313 -13.95 15.43 -2.77
N VAL A 314 -15.12 15.95 -3.14
CA VAL A 314 -15.76 15.66 -4.44
C VAL A 314 -14.91 16.19 -5.59
N VAL A 315 -14.38 17.40 -5.46
CA VAL A 315 -13.46 17.99 -6.45
C VAL A 315 -12.14 17.21 -6.52
N ALA A 316 -11.58 16.82 -5.37
CA ALA A 316 -10.38 15.99 -5.35
C ALA A 316 -10.61 14.61 -5.99
N ALA A 317 -11.79 14.01 -5.79
CA ALA A 317 -12.19 12.75 -6.40
C ALA A 317 -12.35 12.88 -7.92
N ALA A 318 -12.96 13.98 -8.42
CA ALA A 318 -13.02 14.28 -9.85
C ALA A 318 -11.63 14.39 -10.47
N VAL A 319 -10.71 15.11 -9.80
CA VAL A 319 -9.31 15.25 -10.24
C VAL A 319 -8.53 13.95 -10.14
N ALA A 320 -8.87 13.05 -9.22
CA ALA A 320 -8.30 11.70 -9.13
C ALA A 320 -8.89 10.73 -10.16
N SER A 321 -9.95 11.12 -10.88
CA SER A 321 -10.70 10.20 -11.74
C SER A 321 -9.81 9.62 -12.84
N PRO A 322 -9.84 8.29 -13.06
CA PRO A 322 -9.08 7.63 -14.12
C PRO A 322 -9.69 7.84 -15.51
N THR A 323 -10.92 8.34 -15.58
CA THR A 323 -11.63 8.65 -16.83
C THR A 323 -11.03 9.89 -17.52
N GLY A 324 -11.13 9.96 -18.86
CA GLY A 324 -10.55 11.05 -19.65
C GLY A 324 -11.23 12.41 -19.48
N ASP A 325 -12.42 12.46 -18.86
CA ASP A 325 -13.25 13.64 -18.65
C ASP A 325 -13.07 14.28 -17.25
N TRP A 326 -12.05 13.85 -16.49
CA TRP A 326 -11.74 14.37 -15.15
C TRP A 326 -11.69 15.91 -15.09
N ALA A 327 -11.16 16.56 -16.13
CA ALA A 327 -11.07 18.02 -16.22
C ALA A 327 -12.45 18.67 -16.40
N ALA A 328 -13.28 18.10 -17.27
CA ALA A 328 -14.65 18.58 -17.52
C ALA A 328 -15.54 18.40 -16.29
N LYS A 329 -15.43 17.27 -15.59
CA LYS A 329 -16.08 17.06 -14.28
C LYS A 329 -15.67 18.10 -13.25
N THR A 330 -14.37 18.39 -13.19
CA THR A 330 -13.82 19.36 -12.25
C THR A 330 -14.39 20.75 -12.55
N GLU A 331 -14.40 21.20 -13.80
CA GLU A 331 -14.97 22.49 -14.19
C GLU A 331 -16.47 22.58 -13.89
N TRP A 332 -17.22 21.55 -14.27
CA TRP A 332 -18.66 21.47 -14.01
C TRP A 332 -19.01 21.53 -12.51
N LEU A 333 -18.21 20.90 -11.64
CA LEU A 333 -18.36 21.01 -10.19
C LEU A 333 -18.03 22.43 -9.69
N LEU A 334 -16.98 23.06 -10.21
CA LEU A 334 -16.61 24.43 -9.81
C LEU A 334 -17.71 25.44 -10.18
N GLU A 335 -18.35 25.28 -11.35
CA GLU A 335 -19.48 26.12 -11.77
C GLU A 335 -20.68 26.04 -10.82
N ARG A 336 -20.84 24.91 -10.13
CA ARG A 336 -21.89 24.67 -9.13
C ARG A 336 -21.53 25.17 -7.73
N GLY A 337 -20.37 25.79 -7.56
CA GLY A 337 -19.93 26.37 -6.29
C GLY A 337 -19.07 25.45 -5.42
N TYR A 338 -18.64 24.29 -5.92
CA TYR A 338 -17.72 23.43 -5.16
C TYR A 338 -16.36 24.12 -4.95
N PRO A 339 -15.76 24.01 -3.74
CA PRO A 339 -14.56 24.76 -3.39
C PRO A 339 -13.26 24.22 -4.01
N ARG A 340 -12.36 25.12 -4.40
CA ARG A 340 -10.97 24.77 -4.75
C ARG A 340 -10.18 24.40 -3.48
N SER A 341 -9.35 23.37 -3.54
CA SER A 341 -8.57 22.89 -2.39
C SER A 341 -7.21 22.32 -2.80
N HIS A 342 -6.24 22.36 -1.87
CA HIS A 342 -4.92 21.76 -2.05
C HIS A 342 -5.02 20.23 -2.18
N ARG A 343 -6.10 19.62 -1.66
CA ARG A 343 -6.40 18.19 -1.84
C ARG A 343 -6.52 17.79 -3.32
N ALA A 344 -6.96 18.69 -4.20
CA ALA A 344 -6.99 18.43 -5.64
C ALA A 344 -5.57 18.30 -6.23
N ARG A 345 -4.61 19.13 -5.80
CA ARG A 345 -3.21 18.99 -6.23
C ARG A 345 -2.57 17.70 -5.71
N LEU A 346 -2.89 17.33 -4.46
CA LEU A 346 -2.48 16.04 -3.90
C LEU A 346 -3.01 14.86 -4.71
N ALA A 347 -4.30 14.88 -5.06
CA ALA A 347 -4.91 13.87 -5.93
C ALA A 347 -4.23 13.80 -7.30
N ALA A 348 -3.95 14.95 -7.92
CA ALA A 348 -3.23 15.02 -9.18
C ALA A 348 -1.80 14.46 -9.08
N ALA A 349 -1.06 14.74 -8.01
CA ALA A 349 0.30 14.21 -7.81
C ALA A 349 0.33 12.68 -7.63
N GLN A 350 -0.78 12.07 -7.22
CA GLN A 350 -0.93 10.62 -7.09
C GLN A 350 -1.33 9.93 -8.41
N ALA A 351 -1.87 10.68 -9.36
CA ALA A 351 -2.29 10.15 -10.65
C ALA A 351 -1.09 9.68 -11.52
N PRO A 352 -1.29 8.69 -12.41
CA PRO A 352 -0.23 8.22 -13.32
C PRO A 352 0.22 9.30 -14.31
N ASP A 353 -0.66 10.25 -14.63
CA ASP A 353 -0.45 11.43 -15.48
C ASP A 353 -0.36 12.70 -14.61
N ALA A 354 0.45 12.66 -13.54
CA ALA A 354 0.54 13.75 -12.57
C ALA A 354 0.94 15.10 -13.18
N ALA A 355 1.93 15.11 -14.08
CA ALA A 355 2.45 16.34 -14.68
C ALA A 355 1.37 17.19 -15.41
N PRO A 356 0.58 16.65 -16.37
CA PRO A 356 -0.46 17.43 -17.03
C PRO A 356 -1.58 17.86 -16.07
N ARG A 357 -1.98 17.02 -15.10
CA ARG A 357 -3.01 17.39 -14.11
C ARG A 357 -2.55 18.53 -13.21
N LEU A 358 -1.33 18.48 -12.69
CA LEU A 358 -0.76 19.54 -11.85
C LEU A 358 -0.61 20.85 -12.62
N ALA A 359 -0.19 20.81 -13.89
CA ALA A 359 -0.08 21.99 -14.73
C ALA A 359 -1.45 22.66 -14.96
N TRP A 360 -2.49 21.85 -15.23
CA TRP A 360 -3.85 22.31 -15.42
C TRP A 360 -4.42 22.98 -14.15
N LEU A 361 -4.19 22.37 -12.98
CA LEU A 361 -4.62 22.90 -11.69
C LEU A 361 -3.88 24.19 -11.31
N ALA A 362 -2.57 24.26 -11.58
CA ALA A 362 -1.78 25.45 -11.34
C ALA A 362 -2.27 26.64 -12.17
N ALA A 363 -2.60 26.41 -13.45
CA ALA A 363 -3.15 27.43 -14.34
C ALA A 363 -4.53 27.98 -13.88
N ARG A 364 -5.29 27.20 -13.09
CA ARG A 364 -6.64 27.55 -12.59
C ARG A 364 -6.65 28.02 -11.13
N GLY A 365 -5.49 28.32 -10.56
CA GLY A 365 -5.37 28.94 -9.25
C GLY A 365 -5.73 28.03 -8.07
N PHE A 366 -5.61 26.70 -8.21
CA PHE A 366 -5.77 25.80 -7.08
C PHE A 366 -4.65 26.04 -6.05
N PRO A 367 -4.93 26.06 -4.74
CA PRO A 367 -3.91 26.34 -3.71
C PRO A 367 -2.89 25.20 -3.60
N SER A 368 -1.63 25.53 -3.26
CA SER A 368 -0.52 24.59 -3.06
C SER A 368 -0.19 24.39 -1.59
N HIS A 369 0.20 23.18 -1.19
CA HIS A 369 0.63 22.87 0.19
C HIS A 369 2.07 22.32 0.26
N GLY A 370 2.71 22.06 -0.89
CA GLY A 370 4.09 21.58 -0.99
C GLY A 370 4.22 20.06 -0.89
N THR A 371 3.22 19.37 -0.34
CA THR A 371 3.16 17.90 -0.27
C THR A 371 3.08 17.24 -1.65
N GLU A 372 2.57 17.94 -2.66
CA GLU A 372 2.61 17.50 -4.06
C GLU A 372 4.05 17.30 -4.59
N LEU A 373 5.01 18.08 -4.06
CA LEU A 373 6.42 17.97 -4.43
C LEU A 373 7.09 16.78 -3.77
N GLU A 374 6.73 16.48 -2.52
CA GLU A 374 7.24 15.32 -1.81
C GLU A 374 6.86 14.03 -2.56
N LEU A 375 5.59 13.94 -2.98
CA LEU A 375 5.09 12.82 -3.76
C LEU A 375 5.79 12.72 -5.13
N ALA A 376 5.90 13.84 -5.86
CA ALA A 376 6.58 13.85 -7.16
C ALA A 376 8.08 13.51 -7.03
N GLY A 377 8.74 14.00 -5.98
CA GLY A 377 10.13 13.66 -5.62
C GLY A 377 10.28 12.17 -5.34
N ARG A 378 9.41 11.60 -4.50
CA ARG A 378 9.41 10.17 -4.16
C ARG A 378 9.21 9.26 -5.38
N ARG A 379 8.44 9.70 -6.39
CA ARG A 379 8.22 8.97 -7.66
C ARG A 379 9.30 9.23 -8.70
N GLY A 380 10.18 10.19 -8.46
CA GLY A 380 11.21 10.59 -9.41
C GLY A 380 10.68 11.37 -10.62
N ASP A 381 9.46 11.91 -10.54
CA ASP A 381 8.81 12.61 -11.64
C ASP A 381 9.21 14.09 -11.66
N VAL A 382 10.29 14.39 -12.41
CA VAL A 382 10.78 15.76 -12.60
C VAL A 382 9.75 16.62 -13.35
N ALA A 383 8.93 16.04 -14.23
CA ALA A 383 7.90 16.79 -14.96
C ALA A 383 6.78 17.22 -14.02
N ALA A 384 6.33 16.35 -13.11
CA ALA A 384 5.37 16.68 -12.06
C ALA A 384 5.93 17.72 -11.08
N LEU A 385 7.22 17.63 -10.70
CA LEU A 385 7.87 18.65 -9.87
C LEU A 385 7.86 20.04 -10.53
N ARG A 386 8.15 20.12 -11.84
CA ARG A 386 8.09 21.38 -12.59
C ARG A 386 6.67 21.92 -12.70
N ALA A 387 5.70 21.04 -12.96
CA ALA A 387 4.29 21.41 -13.05
C ALA A 387 3.73 21.91 -11.70
N ALA A 388 4.08 21.24 -10.60
CA ALA A 388 3.71 21.65 -9.25
C ALA A 388 4.31 23.01 -8.86
N ALA A 389 5.53 23.30 -9.31
CA ALA A 389 6.22 24.58 -9.10
C ALA A 389 5.69 25.73 -9.96
N GLY A 390 4.71 25.48 -10.85
CA GLY A 390 4.11 26.53 -11.69
C GLY A 390 5.05 27.08 -12.76
N ALA A 391 6.13 26.37 -13.12
CA ALA A 391 7.01 26.77 -14.21
C ALA A 391 6.28 26.65 -15.55
N SER A 392 5.91 27.78 -16.17
CA SER A 392 5.27 27.82 -17.49
C SER A 392 6.26 28.22 -18.59
N GLY A 393 6.09 27.67 -19.81
CA GLY A 393 6.81 28.08 -21.03
C GLY A 393 8.11 27.33 -21.36
N ALA A 394 8.88 27.84 -22.33
CA ALA A 394 10.10 27.23 -22.89
C ALA A 394 11.23 26.96 -21.86
N ALA A 395 11.11 27.50 -20.64
CA ALA A 395 11.94 27.16 -19.49
C ALA A 395 11.72 25.71 -18.97
N ALA A 396 10.63 25.05 -19.38
CA ALA A 396 10.32 23.66 -19.03
C ALA A 396 11.18 22.60 -19.76
N ALA A 397 11.81 22.97 -20.89
CA ALA A 397 12.55 22.04 -21.76
C ALA A 397 14.07 22.00 -21.50
N GLY A 398 14.60 22.92 -20.68
CA GLY A 398 16.03 22.99 -20.36
C GLY A 398 16.42 22.16 -19.12
N PRO A 399 17.71 21.76 -18.99
CA PRO A 399 18.23 21.15 -17.78
C PRO A 399 18.36 22.13 -16.60
N ALA A 400 18.21 23.44 -16.85
CA ALA A 400 18.40 24.50 -15.88
C ALA A 400 17.16 24.68 -14.96
N PRO A 401 17.36 25.02 -13.68
CA PRO A 401 16.28 25.36 -12.76
C PRO A 401 15.54 26.65 -13.22
N PRO A 402 14.20 26.73 -13.05
CA PRO A 402 13.42 27.89 -13.48
C PRO A 402 13.78 29.18 -12.69
N SER A 403 13.49 30.34 -13.27
CA SER A 403 13.84 31.65 -12.72
C SER A 403 13.07 32.01 -11.43
N VAL A 404 13.83 32.10 -10.33
CA VAL A 404 13.75 32.93 -9.09
C VAL A 404 12.41 33.32 -8.44
N ARG A 405 11.38 33.72 -9.18
CA ARG A 405 10.18 34.33 -8.58
C ARG A 405 9.06 33.34 -8.22
N SER A 406 9.19 32.08 -8.64
CA SER A 406 8.15 31.05 -8.47
C SER A 406 8.57 29.90 -7.55
N TRP A 407 9.66 30.03 -6.78
CA TRP A 407 10.13 28.94 -5.95
C TRP A 407 9.19 28.67 -4.78
N LEU A 408 8.96 27.39 -4.54
CA LEU A 408 8.32 26.89 -3.34
C LEU A 408 9.22 27.13 -2.11
N PRO A 409 8.64 27.19 -0.90
CA PRO A 409 9.40 27.45 0.33
C PRO A 409 10.52 26.41 0.51
N LEU A 410 11.71 26.85 0.96
CA LEU A 410 12.90 26.01 1.16
C LEU A 410 12.63 24.70 1.94
N PRO A 411 11.79 24.69 3.00
CA PRO A 411 11.40 23.44 3.66
C PRO A 411 10.76 22.40 2.73
N ALA A 412 9.90 22.82 1.80
CA ALA A 412 9.23 21.91 0.87
C ALA A 412 10.22 21.31 -0.14
N LEU A 413 11.21 22.08 -0.59
CA LEU A 413 12.29 21.59 -1.46
C LEU A 413 13.20 20.59 -0.73
N ARG A 414 13.55 20.86 0.54
CA ARG A 414 14.32 19.93 1.38
C ARG A 414 13.58 18.61 1.59
N GLN A 415 12.27 18.66 1.87
CA GLN A 415 11.44 17.47 2.00
C GLN A 415 11.32 16.68 0.68
N ALA A 416 11.12 17.38 -0.45
CA ALA A 416 11.11 16.75 -1.76
C ALA A 416 12.45 16.07 -2.10
N LEU A 417 13.58 16.67 -1.69
CA LEU A 417 14.92 16.09 -1.89
C LEU A 417 15.09 14.82 -1.05
N LEU A 418 14.71 14.85 0.23
CA LEU A 418 14.70 13.65 1.08
C LEU A 418 13.81 12.56 0.48
N ALA A 419 12.63 12.92 -0.04
CA ALA A 419 11.72 11.99 -0.68
C ALA A 419 12.31 11.39 -1.97
N ALA A 420 13.01 12.17 -2.78
CA ALA A 420 13.72 11.68 -3.96
C ALA A 420 14.88 10.75 -3.61
N LEU A 421 15.62 11.02 -2.52
CA LEU A 421 16.64 10.12 -1.99
C LEU A 421 16.01 8.79 -1.55
N ARG A 422 14.91 8.82 -0.77
CA ARG A 422 14.15 7.62 -0.37
C ARG A 422 13.61 6.83 -1.57
N GLY A 423 13.20 7.51 -2.65
CA GLY A 423 12.78 6.86 -3.90
C GLY A 423 13.94 6.29 -4.72
N GLY A 424 15.19 6.61 -4.38
CA GLY A 424 16.37 6.16 -5.12
C GLY A 424 16.58 6.91 -6.45
N HIS A 425 16.01 8.10 -6.59
CA HIS A 425 15.96 8.84 -7.86
C HIS A 425 17.07 9.88 -7.95
N VAL A 426 18.28 9.43 -8.29
CA VAL A 426 19.50 10.27 -8.38
C VAL A 426 19.31 11.51 -9.27
N LYS A 427 18.67 11.37 -10.44
CA LYS A 427 18.43 12.51 -11.35
C LYS A 427 17.54 13.58 -10.72
N THR A 428 16.49 13.15 -10.03
CA THR A 428 15.53 14.02 -9.35
C THR A 428 16.16 14.69 -8.14
N ALA A 429 16.96 13.94 -7.36
CA ALA A 429 17.73 14.47 -6.25
C ALA A 429 18.75 15.52 -6.72
N ALA A 430 19.48 15.26 -7.81
CA ALA A 430 20.42 16.23 -8.39
C ALA A 430 19.73 17.51 -8.88
N TRP A 431 18.55 17.37 -9.49
CA TRP A 431 17.75 18.54 -9.89
C TRP A 431 17.31 19.35 -8.66
N LEU A 432 16.75 18.71 -7.63
CA LEU A 432 16.32 19.37 -6.39
C LEU A 432 17.47 19.99 -5.60
N GLU A 433 18.65 19.38 -5.62
CA GLU A 433 19.86 19.96 -5.02
C GLU A 433 20.31 21.22 -5.77
N ALA A 434 20.30 21.19 -7.11
CA ALA A 434 20.60 22.38 -7.92
C ALA A 434 19.60 23.51 -7.65
N CYS A 435 18.31 23.17 -7.48
CA CYS A 435 17.26 24.08 -7.05
C CYS A 435 17.55 24.72 -5.68
N LEU A 436 17.94 23.93 -4.68
CA LEU A 436 18.28 24.42 -3.34
C LEU A 436 19.51 25.35 -3.37
N ARG A 437 20.56 24.98 -4.09
CA ARG A 437 21.76 25.83 -4.25
C ARG A 437 21.44 27.14 -4.96
N ALA A 438 20.59 27.11 -6.00
CA ALA A 438 20.13 28.31 -6.69
C ALA A 438 19.32 29.22 -5.76
N ALA A 439 18.42 28.66 -4.95
CA ALA A 439 17.64 29.43 -3.97
C ALA A 439 18.52 30.05 -2.87
N ALA A 440 19.55 29.32 -2.39
CA ALA A 440 20.51 29.83 -1.40
C ALA A 440 21.37 30.97 -1.97
N SER A 441 21.86 30.84 -3.20
CA SER A 441 22.70 31.86 -3.85
C SER A 441 22.02 33.21 -4.08
N GLN A 442 20.70 33.29 -3.90
CA GLN A 442 19.91 34.47 -4.24
C GLN A 442 19.37 35.23 -3.03
N GLY A 443 19.64 34.78 -1.80
CA GLY A 443 19.30 35.49 -0.56
C GLY A 443 17.81 35.81 -0.41
N HIS A 444 17.10 35.07 0.43
CA HIS A 444 15.90 35.63 1.05
C HIS A 444 16.32 36.77 2.00
N THR A 445 16.59 37.96 1.45
CA THR A 445 16.48 39.19 2.21
C THR A 445 14.99 39.39 2.47
N GLY A 446 14.50 38.87 3.60
CA GLY A 446 13.19 39.21 4.13
C GLY A 446 13.12 40.71 4.40
N SER A 447 12.68 41.47 3.40
CA SER A 447 12.26 42.85 3.57
C SER A 447 10.77 42.84 3.89
N GLY A 448 10.43 43.13 5.15
CA GLY A 448 9.08 43.60 5.51
C GLY A 448 8.63 43.19 6.91
N GLY A 449 9.10 43.90 7.94
CA GLY A 449 8.54 43.81 9.29
C GLY A 449 9.57 44.07 10.39
N SER A 450 10.04 45.31 10.49
CA SER A 450 10.70 45.78 11.71
C SER A 450 9.67 45.79 12.84
N ASP A 451 9.73 44.81 13.73
CA ASP A 451 9.37 45.01 15.13
C ASP A 451 10.23 44.08 15.98
N ALA A 452 11.12 44.72 16.75
CA ALA A 452 12.03 44.08 17.67
C ALA A 452 11.26 43.27 18.71
N ARG A 453 11.57 41.97 18.84
CA ARG A 453 11.27 41.20 20.05
C ARG A 453 12.24 40.04 20.27
N SER A 454 13.00 40.21 21.36
CA SER A 454 13.66 39.24 22.24
C SER A 454 14.64 38.23 21.65
N ASP A 455 15.90 38.45 22.04
CA ASP A 455 17.02 37.52 22.02
C ASP A 455 16.72 36.23 22.81
N SER A 456 16.13 35.23 22.14
CA SER A 456 16.25 33.82 22.54
C SER A 456 16.04 32.82 21.39
N GLU A 457 15.93 33.28 20.14
CA GLU A 457 15.79 32.43 18.94
C GLU A 457 16.94 32.63 17.94
N ALA A 458 18.06 33.22 18.39
CA ALA A 458 19.23 33.53 17.55
C ALA A 458 20.24 32.38 17.40
N GLU A 459 20.00 31.20 17.99
CA GLU A 459 20.87 30.02 17.83
C GLU A 459 20.49 29.11 16.64
N ASP A 460 19.30 29.28 16.03
CA ASP A 460 18.88 28.51 14.84
C ASP A 460 19.17 29.21 13.50
N ALA A 461 19.69 30.44 13.52
CA ALA A 461 19.98 31.23 12.31
C ALA A 461 21.40 31.04 11.73
N ALA A 462 22.20 30.12 12.30
CA ALA A 462 23.59 29.86 11.88
C ALA A 462 23.87 28.41 11.44
N VAL A 463 22.85 27.66 11.03
CA VAL A 463 23.03 26.34 10.39
C VAL A 463 23.00 26.48 8.87
N GLY A 464 24.19 26.74 8.33
CA GLY A 464 24.65 26.47 6.96
C GLY A 464 23.66 26.57 5.79
N GLU A 465 23.93 27.51 4.90
CA GLU A 465 23.47 27.61 3.50
C GLU A 465 23.95 26.43 2.61
N GLY A 466 23.97 25.20 3.13
CA GLY A 466 24.52 24.01 2.47
C GLY A 466 23.48 23.25 1.64
N GLY A 467 23.95 22.58 0.58
CA GLY A 467 23.17 21.65 -0.25
C GLY A 467 22.79 20.36 0.49
N VAL A 468 22.93 19.20 -0.15
CA VAL A 468 22.58 17.90 0.48
C VAL A 468 23.43 17.60 1.73
N GLU A 469 24.62 18.18 1.83
CA GLU A 469 25.55 18.03 2.96
C GLU A 469 24.98 18.54 4.30
N ALA A 470 24.12 19.56 4.25
CA ALA A 470 23.48 20.13 5.43
C ALA A 470 22.11 19.50 5.72
N LEU A 471 21.71 18.44 5.00
CA LEU A 471 20.39 17.82 5.08
C LEU A 471 20.39 16.66 6.10
N PRO A 472 19.77 16.82 7.28
CA PRO A 472 19.71 15.75 8.27
C PRO A 472 18.96 14.53 7.71
N GLY A 473 19.49 13.34 7.96
CA GLY A 473 18.86 12.09 7.52
C GLY A 473 19.04 11.74 6.04
N ALA A 474 19.86 12.47 5.28
CA ALA A 474 20.15 12.13 3.87
C ALA A 474 20.75 10.72 3.71
N GLY A 475 21.68 10.33 4.60
CA GLY A 475 22.26 8.99 4.61
C GLY A 475 21.23 7.89 4.89
N GLU A 476 20.37 8.10 5.89
CA GLU A 476 19.26 7.19 6.20
C GLU A 476 18.29 7.09 5.02
N ALA A 477 17.89 8.22 4.43
CA ALA A 477 17.03 8.26 3.25
C ALA A 477 17.62 7.50 2.05
N ALA A 478 18.93 7.58 1.82
CA ALA A 478 19.59 6.77 0.79
C ALA A 478 19.63 5.29 1.15
N ALA A 479 19.88 4.94 2.42
CA ALA A 479 19.77 3.56 2.91
C ALA A 479 18.36 2.99 2.71
N GLU A 480 17.33 3.77 3.02
CA GLU A 480 15.91 3.46 2.81
C GLU A 480 15.54 3.25 1.33
N SER A 481 16.34 3.77 0.40
CA SER A 481 16.08 3.55 -1.03
C SER A 481 16.52 2.17 -1.52
N GLY A 482 17.44 1.53 -0.80
CA GLY A 482 18.12 0.30 -1.25
C GLY A 482 18.92 0.48 -2.55
N SER A 483 19.11 1.72 -3.02
CA SER A 483 19.81 2.05 -4.27
C SER A 483 21.27 2.38 -3.98
N VAL A 484 22.17 1.45 -4.33
CA VAL A 484 23.63 1.68 -4.28
C VAL A 484 24.04 2.94 -5.08
N PRO A 485 23.50 3.22 -6.28
CA PRO A 485 23.77 4.48 -6.98
C PRO A 485 23.44 5.74 -6.17
N THR A 486 22.37 5.72 -5.37
CA THR A 486 22.01 6.86 -4.51
C THR A 486 23.00 7.02 -3.36
N MET A 487 23.45 5.92 -2.77
CA MET A 487 24.47 5.95 -1.72
C MET A 487 25.82 6.45 -2.23
N LEU A 488 26.23 6.01 -3.42
CA LEU A 488 27.44 6.49 -4.09
C LEU A 488 27.35 8.00 -4.40
N TRP A 489 26.20 8.44 -4.95
CA TRP A 489 25.96 9.85 -5.26
C TRP A 489 26.05 10.78 -4.04
N LEU A 490 25.64 10.29 -2.86
CA LEU A 490 25.83 10.97 -1.58
C LEU A 490 27.28 10.93 -1.10
N ALA A 491 27.96 9.79 -1.24
CA ALA A 491 29.37 9.64 -0.86
C ALA A 491 30.27 10.60 -1.66
N GLU A 492 29.99 10.80 -2.96
CA GLU A 492 30.66 11.78 -3.82
C GLU A 492 30.52 13.23 -3.30
N ARG A 493 29.50 13.52 -2.50
CA ARG A 493 29.24 14.83 -1.86
C ARG A 493 29.79 14.90 -0.43
N GLY A 494 30.57 13.92 0.00
CA GLY A 494 31.08 13.87 1.37
C GLY A 494 30.02 13.53 2.44
N VAL A 495 28.81 13.12 2.05
CA VAL A 495 27.77 12.67 2.98
C VAL A 495 27.99 11.19 3.28
N GLY A 496 28.53 10.90 4.46
CA GLY A 496 28.77 9.53 4.91
C GLY A 496 27.47 8.79 5.20
N VAL A 497 27.10 7.85 4.31
CA VAL A 497 25.95 6.95 4.53
C VAL A 497 26.23 5.97 5.69
N ALA A 498 27.48 5.51 5.79
CA ALA A 498 27.95 4.58 6.83
C ALA A 498 28.19 5.26 8.18
N SER A 499 28.58 6.55 8.20
CA SER A 499 28.80 7.32 9.44
C SER A 499 27.51 7.60 10.21
N ALA A 500 26.34 7.40 9.60
CA ALA A 500 25.05 7.43 10.28
C ALA A 500 24.79 6.17 11.15
N GLY A 501 25.71 5.19 11.14
CA GLY A 501 25.76 4.06 12.08
C GLY A 501 24.56 3.11 11.99
N SER A 502 24.09 2.65 13.16
CA SER A 502 22.98 1.70 13.34
C SER A 502 21.71 2.05 12.55
N ARG A 503 21.36 3.35 12.44
CA ARG A 503 20.11 3.79 11.80
C ARG A 503 20.07 3.46 10.30
N SER A 504 21.17 3.69 9.59
CA SER A 504 21.26 3.38 8.15
C SER A 504 21.25 1.87 7.90
N LEU A 505 21.86 1.07 8.79
CA LEU A 505 21.80 -0.39 8.72
C LEU A 505 20.37 -0.88 8.93
N VAL A 506 19.68 -0.42 9.98
CA VAL A 506 18.29 -0.79 10.27
C VAL A 506 17.36 -0.37 9.13
N ALA A 507 17.56 0.82 8.55
CA ALA A 507 16.85 1.28 7.37
C ALA A 507 17.06 0.34 6.17
N ALA A 508 18.32 0.01 5.84
CA ALA A 508 18.62 -0.91 4.74
C ALA A 508 18.09 -2.33 4.97
N VAL A 509 18.08 -2.82 6.22
CA VAL A 509 17.49 -4.10 6.61
C VAL A 509 15.97 -4.08 6.42
N ALA A 510 15.30 -2.97 6.77
CA ALA A 510 13.87 -2.82 6.54
C ALA A 510 13.50 -2.83 5.05
N VAL A 511 14.40 -2.32 4.19
CA VAL A 511 14.26 -2.35 2.73
C VAL A 511 14.56 -3.72 2.16
N GLY A 512 15.49 -4.46 2.76
CA GLY A 512 15.83 -5.82 2.38
C GLY A 512 16.54 -5.94 1.03
N CYS A 513 17.39 -4.97 0.68
CA CYS A 513 18.24 -5.05 -0.52
C CYS A 513 19.62 -5.58 -0.13
N GLU A 514 19.94 -6.83 -0.48
CA GLU A 514 21.24 -7.45 -0.14
C GLU A 514 22.42 -6.64 -0.65
N ARG A 515 22.35 -6.09 -1.87
CA ARG A 515 23.43 -5.25 -2.41
C ARG A 515 23.67 -3.97 -1.62
N ALA A 516 22.60 -3.34 -1.10
CA ALA A 516 22.72 -2.16 -0.27
C ALA A 516 23.36 -2.49 1.08
N LEU A 517 22.98 -3.64 1.65
CA LEU A 517 23.57 -4.15 2.88
C LEU A 517 25.06 -4.49 2.72
N ASP A 518 25.41 -5.16 1.62
CA ASP A 518 26.81 -5.46 1.27
C ASP A 518 27.64 -4.16 1.16
N TYR A 519 27.08 -3.11 0.54
CA TYR A 519 27.73 -1.81 0.44
C TYR A 519 27.98 -1.20 1.82
N LEU A 520 26.99 -1.18 2.71
CA LEU A 520 27.13 -0.60 4.05
C LEU A 520 28.20 -1.32 4.88
N VAL A 521 28.19 -2.66 4.89
CA VAL A 521 29.19 -3.45 5.62
C VAL A 521 30.59 -3.24 5.04
N ALA A 522 30.74 -3.20 3.71
CA ALA A 522 32.02 -2.94 3.06
C ALA A 522 32.59 -1.54 3.36
N HIS A 523 31.73 -0.58 3.73
CA HIS A 523 32.12 0.79 4.10
C HIS A 523 32.16 1.00 5.62
N GLY A 524 32.22 -0.07 6.42
CA GLY A 524 32.49 -0.02 7.86
C GLY A 524 31.25 0.07 8.76
N CYS A 525 30.05 -0.23 8.27
CA CYS A 525 28.89 -0.41 9.16
C CYS A 525 29.01 -1.76 9.91
N GLU A 526 29.14 -1.71 11.23
CA GLU A 526 29.14 -2.89 12.09
C GLU A 526 27.72 -3.46 12.31
N LEU A 527 27.61 -4.79 12.38
CA LEU A 527 26.37 -5.47 12.70
C LEU A 527 26.19 -5.52 14.22
N GLU A 528 25.21 -4.78 14.73
CA GLU A 528 24.98 -4.65 16.17
C GLU A 528 24.42 -5.92 16.85
N GLY A 529 24.72 -6.02 18.15
CA GLY A 529 24.46 -7.14 19.05
C GLY A 529 23.02 -7.41 19.46
N ASP A 530 22.08 -6.49 19.26
CA ASP A 530 20.84 -6.48 20.08
C ASP A 530 19.68 -7.32 19.50
N GLY A 531 19.92 -8.00 18.39
CA GLY A 531 18.92 -8.79 17.67
C GLY A 531 17.83 -7.98 16.96
N HIS A 532 17.87 -6.64 16.99
CA HIS A 532 16.90 -5.78 16.31
C HIS A 532 16.88 -5.95 14.78
N PRO A 533 18.01 -6.17 14.08
CA PRO A 533 18.00 -6.43 12.63
C PRO A 533 17.12 -7.63 12.23
N TYR A 534 17.11 -8.70 13.05
CA TYR A 534 16.26 -9.87 12.80
C TYR A 534 14.78 -9.56 12.95
N VAL A 535 14.40 -8.82 13.99
CA VAL A 535 13.00 -8.41 14.21
C VAL A 535 12.54 -7.54 13.04
N ARG A 536 13.38 -6.60 12.60
CA ARG A 536 13.05 -5.66 11.52
C ARG A 536 12.89 -6.35 10.17
N ALA A 537 13.78 -7.27 9.80
CA ALA A 537 13.63 -8.09 8.59
C ALA A 537 12.40 -9.01 8.68
N GLY A 538 12.13 -9.55 9.88
CA GLY A 538 11.01 -10.44 10.16
C GLY A 538 9.63 -9.80 10.04
N GLU A 539 9.49 -8.51 10.39
CA GLU A 539 8.24 -7.74 10.19
C GLU A 539 7.79 -7.71 8.73
N GLY A 540 8.74 -7.79 7.80
CA GLY A 540 8.50 -7.85 6.36
C GLY A 540 8.33 -9.28 5.80
N GLY A 541 8.44 -10.31 6.62
CA GLY A 541 8.50 -11.70 6.13
C GLY A 541 9.74 -11.97 5.25
N ASP A 542 10.81 -11.19 5.42
CA ASP A 542 11.96 -11.19 4.52
C ASP A 542 13.01 -12.25 4.89
N LEU A 543 12.72 -13.49 4.49
CA LEU A 543 13.60 -14.63 4.74
C LEU A 543 14.97 -14.47 4.04
N ALA A 544 15.06 -13.75 2.92
CA ALA A 544 16.33 -13.50 2.24
C ALA A 544 17.26 -12.63 3.09
N THR A 545 16.75 -11.51 3.59
CA THR A 545 17.53 -10.60 4.47
C THR A 545 17.88 -11.28 5.79
N LEU A 546 16.97 -12.07 6.36
CA LEU A 546 17.26 -12.89 7.55
C LEU A 546 18.42 -13.88 7.32
N ARG A 547 18.42 -14.59 6.18
CA ARG A 547 19.53 -15.47 5.79
C ARG A 547 20.81 -14.68 5.53
N TRP A 548 20.72 -13.50 4.94
CA TRP A 548 21.87 -12.62 4.72
C TRP A 548 22.49 -12.19 6.06
N LEU A 549 21.68 -11.80 7.05
CA LEU A 549 22.14 -11.42 8.39
C LEU A 549 22.91 -12.57 9.06
N ARG A 550 22.41 -13.81 8.98
CA ARG A 550 23.11 -14.99 9.52
C ARG A 550 24.43 -15.27 8.82
N ARG A 551 24.45 -15.24 7.49
CA ARG A 551 25.67 -15.50 6.70
C ARG A 551 26.78 -14.48 6.96
N ASN A 552 26.43 -13.25 7.31
CA ASN A 552 27.38 -12.18 7.64
C ASN A 552 27.70 -12.09 9.15
N GLY A 553 27.23 -13.06 9.95
CA GLY A 553 27.62 -13.15 11.36
C GLY A 553 26.89 -12.19 12.31
N CYS A 554 25.70 -11.69 11.94
CA CYS A 554 24.91 -10.86 12.85
C CYS A 554 24.54 -11.66 14.12
N PRO A 555 24.93 -11.23 15.32
CA PRO A 555 24.65 -11.95 16.56
C PRO A 555 23.17 -11.88 16.97
N TRP A 556 22.72 -12.88 17.73
CA TRP A 556 21.45 -12.81 18.46
C TRP A 556 21.55 -11.81 19.61
N SER A 557 20.40 -11.36 20.14
CA SER A 557 20.39 -10.58 21.39
C SER A 557 21.08 -11.35 22.52
N PRO A 558 22.04 -10.76 23.25
CA PRO A 558 22.63 -11.34 24.45
C PRO A 558 21.60 -11.70 25.52
N ARG A 559 20.42 -11.06 25.48
CA ARG A 559 19.30 -11.32 26.41
C ARG A 559 18.45 -12.54 26.02
N GLY A 560 18.69 -13.14 24.85
CA GLY A 560 17.88 -14.26 24.34
C GLY A 560 16.42 -13.88 24.03
N ASP A 561 16.13 -12.60 23.85
CA ASP A 561 14.78 -12.07 23.66
C ASP A 561 14.43 -11.76 22.19
N THR A 562 15.30 -12.08 21.23
CA THR A 562 15.08 -11.80 19.80
C THR A 562 13.76 -12.41 19.30
N LEU A 563 13.51 -13.69 19.60
CA LEU A 563 12.28 -14.36 19.19
C LEU A 563 11.05 -13.81 19.93
N VAL A 564 11.19 -13.45 21.22
CA VAL A 564 10.12 -12.83 22.01
C VAL A 564 9.73 -11.46 21.43
N ARG A 565 10.72 -10.64 21.04
CA ARG A 565 10.51 -9.36 20.36
C ARG A 565 9.86 -9.55 18.98
N ALA A 566 10.26 -10.58 18.23
CA ALA A 566 9.65 -10.94 16.94
C ALA A 566 8.16 -11.33 17.08
N ILE A 567 7.80 -12.05 18.16
CA ILE A 567 6.41 -12.40 18.48
C ILE A 567 5.59 -11.17 18.86
N ALA A 568 6.13 -10.33 19.76
CA ALA A 568 5.44 -9.15 20.30
C ALA A 568 5.24 -8.05 19.24
N GLY A 569 6.16 -7.94 18.29
CA GLY A 569 6.24 -6.83 17.35
C GLY A 569 6.89 -5.59 17.97
N SER A 570 7.31 -4.65 17.13
CA SER A 570 7.87 -3.39 17.64
C SER A 570 6.77 -2.47 18.20
N THR A 571 6.97 -1.95 19.40
CA THR A 571 6.31 -0.72 19.84
C THR A 571 6.96 0.40 19.06
N GLY A 572 6.27 1.01 18.10
CA GLY A 572 6.80 2.14 17.33
C GLY A 572 7.41 3.19 18.27
N THR A 573 8.74 3.20 18.36
CA THR A 573 9.48 4.31 18.96
C THR A 573 9.62 5.34 17.86
N GLY A 574 9.12 6.55 18.14
CA GLY A 574 9.00 7.62 17.16
C GLY A 574 10.32 7.92 16.46
N GLY A 575 10.24 8.03 15.14
CA GLY A 575 11.36 8.32 14.25
C GLY A 575 11.09 7.72 12.88
N GLY A 576 10.29 8.41 12.07
CA GLY A 576 10.01 8.06 10.68
C GLY A 576 9.07 6.86 10.51
N GLU A 577 7.81 7.12 10.16
CA GLU A 577 6.99 6.07 9.55
C GLU A 577 7.74 5.53 8.32
N PRO A 578 8.04 4.22 8.24
CA PRO A 578 8.32 3.61 6.95
C PRO A 578 6.97 3.59 6.27
N ALA A 579 6.78 4.50 5.31
CA ALA A 579 5.59 4.59 4.48
C ALA A 579 5.34 3.24 3.80
N ALA A 580 4.58 2.39 4.48
CA ALA A 580 3.89 1.26 3.90
C ALA A 580 2.71 1.84 3.13
N SER A 581 2.99 2.33 1.92
CA SER A 581 2.06 2.26 0.81
C SER A 581 2.90 2.20 -0.47
N CYS A 582 3.20 0.97 -0.88
CA CYS A 582 3.49 0.72 -2.29
C CYS A 582 2.16 0.92 -3.02
N ALA A 583 1.85 2.17 -3.36
CA ALA A 583 0.93 2.47 -4.43
C ALA A 583 1.57 1.94 -5.72
N GLU A 584 0.78 1.16 -6.43
CA GLU A 584 1.11 0.42 -7.63
C GLU A 584 1.75 1.33 -8.69
N ASP A 585 2.94 0.93 -9.19
CA ASP A 585 3.52 1.50 -10.40
C ASP A 585 2.67 1.07 -11.61
N GLY A 586 1.73 1.93 -12.01
CA GLY A 586 1.13 1.90 -13.34
C GLY A 586 1.99 2.69 -14.31
N THR A 587 2.70 2.01 -15.22
CA THR A 587 3.04 2.54 -16.56
C THR A 587 3.33 1.41 -17.54
N ALA A 588 2.46 1.32 -18.55
CA ALA A 588 2.71 1.16 -19.99
C ALA A 588 1.65 0.23 -20.62
N ALA A 589 0.91 0.80 -21.56
CA ALA A 589 -0.28 0.28 -22.20
C ALA A 589 -0.02 -0.96 -23.08
N ALA A 590 -1.00 -1.87 -23.09
CA ALA A 590 -1.35 -2.66 -24.26
C ALA A 590 -2.89 -2.59 -24.42
N PRO A 591 -3.42 -2.55 -25.65
CA PRO A 591 -4.77 -2.06 -25.91
C PRO A 591 -5.85 -3.09 -25.55
N THR A 592 -7.04 -2.56 -25.22
CA THR A 592 -8.35 -3.24 -25.16
C THR A 592 -8.47 -4.44 -24.21
N ALA A 593 -8.71 -4.14 -22.93
CA ALA A 593 -9.68 -4.82 -22.06
C ALA A 593 -9.83 -3.95 -20.80
N GLN A 594 -11.07 -3.57 -20.49
CA GLN A 594 -11.44 -2.69 -19.38
C GLN A 594 -10.81 -3.16 -18.06
N ALA A 595 -10.01 -2.31 -17.43
CA ALA A 595 -9.42 -2.56 -16.12
C ALA A 595 -9.24 -1.23 -15.37
N LEU A 596 -10.13 -0.96 -14.41
CA LEU A 596 -10.00 0.09 -13.40
C LEU A 596 -9.14 -0.47 -12.25
N SER A 597 -7.84 -0.18 -12.28
CA SER A 597 -6.96 -0.13 -11.11
C SER A 597 -6.98 1.33 -10.62
N GLY A 598 -7.07 1.74 -9.37
CA GLY A 598 -6.83 1.15 -8.05
C GLY A 598 -6.44 2.35 -7.17
N LEU A 599 -6.87 2.41 -5.91
CA LEU A 599 -6.15 3.03 -4.77
C LEU A 599 -7.05 2.99 -3.52
N ALA A 600 -6.71 2.07 -2.62
CA ALA A 600 -7.17 2.06 -1.25
C ALA A 600 -6.47 3.19 -0.48
N GLY A 601 -7.23 4.25 -0.14
CA GLY A 601 -6.86 5.22 0.87
C GLY A 601 -7.66 4.97 2.13
N SER A 602 -7.05 4.41 3.18
CA SER A 602 -7.67 4.37 4.50
C SER A 602 -7.75 5.79 5.04
N GLY A 603 -8.96 6.37 5.07
CA GLY A 603 -9.21 7.64 5.73
C GLY A 603 -9.07 7.50 7.24
N ARG A 604 -7.91 7.89 7.80
CA ARG A 604 -7.83 8.35 9.19
C ARG A 604 -8.13 9.84 9.19
N GLY A 605 -9.21 10.23 9.85
CA GLY A 605 -9.60 11.62 10.03
C GLY A 605 -8.52 12.39 10.80
N ALA A 606 -8.01 13.45 10.19
CA ALA A 606 -7.23 14.48 10.87
C ALA A 606 -8.20 15.61 11.27
N GLY A 607 -8.72 15.53 12.49
CA GLY A 607 -9.34 16.67 13.18
C GLY A 607 -8.25 17.43 13.94
N GLY A 608 -7.91 18.62 13.47
CA GLY A 608 -7.09 19.58 14.21
C GLY A 608 -7.99 20.72 14.71
N GLY A 609 -8.23 20.76 16.01
CA GLY A 609 -8.90 21.85 16.72
C GLY A 609 -8.48 21.80 18.19
N ALA A 610 -7.79 22.84 18.63
CA ALA A 610 -7.08 22.91 19.90
C ALA A 610 -7.99 23.02 21.14
N GLY A 611 -7.51 22.48 22.26
CA GLY A 611 -7.72 23.04 23.61
C GLY A 611 -8.98 22.62 24.37
N GLY A 612 -8.81 21.71 25.34
CA GLY A 612 -9.80 21.48 26.41
C GLY A 612 -9.62 20.13 27.10
N GLY A 613 -8.92 20.11 28.24
CA GLY A 613 -8.74 18.91 29.05
C GLY A 613 -10.03 18.38 29.67
N GLY A 614 -10.12 17.06 29.77
CA GLY A 614 -11.23 16.36 30.43
C GLY A 614 -11.19 14.87 30.13
N GLU A 615 -10.57 14.10 31.02
CA GLU A 615 -10.54 12.63 31.00
C GLU A 615 -11.96 12.05 31.12
N ALA A 616 -12.35 11.19 30.18
CA ALA A 616 -13.40 10.19 30.37
C ALA A 616 -13.11 8.98 29.46
N GLY A 617 -12.73 7.85 30.07
CA GLY A 617 -12.29 6.64 29.39
C GLY A 617 -13.42 5.85 28.72
N GLY A 618 -13.23 5.54 27.44
CA GLY A 618 -13.91 4.46 26.71
C GLY A 618 -12.93 3.32 26.37
N PRO A 619 -13.40 2.08 26.18
CA PRO A 619 -12.53 0.91 26.02
C PRO A 619 -11.71 1.01 24.72
N GLY A 620 -10.39 1.01 24.88
CA GLY A 620 -9.43 1.47 23.88
C GLY A 620 -9.39 0.67 22.58
N ALA A 621 -9.42 1.40 21.46
CA ALA A 621 -8.90 0.93 20.19
C ALA A 621 -7.37 0.72 20.32
N GLY A 622 -6.97 -0.49 20.69
CA GLY A 622 -5.56 -0.85 20.87
C GLY A 622 -4.75 -0.68 19.59
N ARG A 623 -3.57 -0.06 19.68
CA ARG A 623 -2.63 0.06 18.56
C ARG A 623 -2.24 -1.35 18.10
N ARG A 624 -2.45 -1.65 16.82
CA ARG A 624 -1.96 -2.90 16.20
C ARG A 624 -0.44 -2.76 16.00
N HIS A 625 0.29 -3.83 16.27
CA HIS A 625 1.74 -3.88 16.12
C HIS A 625 2.10 -4.59 14.80
N LYS A 626 3.20 -4.18 14.16
CA LYS A 626 3.82 -4.98 13.10
C LYS A 626 4.56 -6.13 13.76
N CYS A 627 4.01 -7.33 13.67
CA CYS A 627 4.57 -8.54 14.28
C CYS A 627 5.01 -9.52 13.18
N CYS A 628 6.00 -10.37 13.46
CA CYS A 628 6.52 -11.33 12.47
C CYS A 628 5.49 -12.44 12.18
N CYS A 629 5.46 -12.93 10.94
CA CYS A 629 4.63 -14.09 10.54
C CYS A 629 5.21 -15.41 11.07
N LEU A 630 4.38 -16.45 11.11
CA LEU A 630 4.73 -17.78 11.61
C LEU A 630 5.90 -18.39 10.82
N ALA A 631 5.98 -18.13 9.52
CA ALA A 631 7.09 -18.60 8.69
C ALA A 631 8.45 -18.05 9.17
N VAL A 632 8.49 -16.78 9.58
CA VAL A 632 9.70 -16.16 10.16
C VAL A 632 10.02 -16.77 11.52
N LEU A 633 9.00 -16.96 12.38
CA LEU A 633 9.21 -17.53 13.72
C LEU A 633 9.76 -18.96 13.65
N ARG A 634 9.22 -19.80 12.75
CA ARG A 634 9.75 -21.14 12.46
C ARG A 634 11.17 -21.11 11.92
N TRP A 635 11.50 -20.11 11.09
CA TRP A 635 12.86 -19.95 10.59
C TRP A 635 13.84 -19.56 11.72
N LEU A 636 13.45 -18.65 12.61
CA LEU A 636 14.27 -18.26 13.77
C LEU A 636 14.53 -19.45 14.71
N GLU A 637 13.52 -20.27 14.95
CA GLU A 637 13.67 -21.51 15.73
C GLU A 637 14.62 -22.50 15.04
N ALA A 638 14.46 -22.72 13.73
CA ALA A 638 15.33 -23.62 12.97
C ALA A 638 16.80 -23.19 12.99
N GLU A 639 17.07 -21.88 13.05
CA GLU A 639 18.41 -21.29 13.21
C GLU A 639 18.91 -21.27 14.67
N GLN A 640 18.20 -21.97 15.58
CA GLN A 640 18.55 -22.12 16.98
C GLN A 640 18.63 -20.76 17.73
N CYS A 641 17.73 -19.83 17.41
CA CYS A 641 17.58 -18.60 18.19
C CYS A 641 17.25 -18.96 19.64
N PRO A 642 17.95 -18.41 20.65
CA PRO A 642 17.58 -18.60 22.05
C PRO A 642 16.17 -18.09 22.33
N VAL A 643 15.41 -18.81 23.17
CA VAL A 643 14.02 -18.47 23.51
C VAL A 643 13.73 -18.71 24.99
N ASP A 644 13.18 -17.69 25.66
CA ASP A 644 12.41 -17.85 26.89
C ASP A 644 10.93 -18.10 26.52
N TRP A 645 10.51 -19.37 26.61
CA TRP A 645 9.15 -19.77 26.24
C TRP A 645 8.06 -19.18 27.14
N ASP A 646 8.36 -18.85 28.41
CA ASP A 646 7.40 -18.17 29.29
C ASP A 646 7.18 -16.72 28.84
N ALA A 647 8.26 -16.03 28.46
CA ALA A 647 8.17 -14.70 27.88
C ALA A 647 7.49 -14.71 26.51
N ALA A 648 7.77 -15.71 25.68
CA ALA A 648 7.13 -15.92 24.38
C ALA A 648 5.61 -16.11 24.53
N LEU A 649 5.16 -16.91 25.51
CA LEU A 649 3.74 -17.13 25.79
C LEU A 649 3.03 -15.82 26.19
N ARG A 650 3.66 -15.01 27.06
CA ARG A 650 3.14 -13.68 27.44
C ARG A 650 3.10 -12.71 26.26
N ALA A 651 4.09 -12.78 25.37
CA ALA A 651 4.12 -11.96 24.15
C ALA A 651 3.00 -12.38 23.19
N ALA A 652 2.82 -13.68 22.94
CA ALA A 652 1.78 -14.21 22.07
C ALA A 652 0.36 -13.87 22.55
N ALA A 653 0.13 -13.89 23.86
CA ALA A 653 -1.16 -13.51 24.45
C ALA A 653 -1.52 -12.04 24.22
N ARG A 654 -0.52 -11.15 24.14
CA ARG A 654 -0.71 -9.71 23.87
C ARG A 654 -0.67 -9.35 22.39
N ARG A 655 -0.34 -10.32 21.53
CA ARG A 655 -0.21 -10.12 20.09
C ARG A 655 -1.53 -9.66 19.48
N ARG A 656 -1.47 -8.53 18.79
CA ARG A 656 -2.51 -7.98 17.91
C ARG A 656 -1.83 -7.50 16.63
N GLY A 657 -1.57 -8.44 15.74
CA GLY A 657 -0.90 -8.22 14.47
C GLY A 657 -1.81 -7.63 13.41
N GLU A 658 -1.19 -7.15 12.33
CA GLU A 658 -1.88 -6.75 11.10
C GLU A 658 -2.23 -7.96 10.20
N GLY A 659 -1.63 -9.13 10.43
CA GLY A 659 -1.76 -10.34 9.60
C GLY A 659 -3.11 -11.05 9.63
N GLY A 660 -4.10 -10.49 10.33
CA GLY A 660 -5.42 -11.08 10.51
C GLY A 660 -5.47 -12.07 11.68
N ASP A 661 -6.70 -12.38 12.11
CA ASP A 661 -6.95 -13.21 13.30
C ASP A 661 -6.47 -14.66 13.10
N GLU A 662 -6.47 -15.16 11.85
CA GLU A 662 -6.00 -16.52 11.51
C GLU A 662 -4.49 -16.68 11.74
N GLU A 663 -3.67 -15.74 11.27
CA GLU A 663 -2.21 -15.76 11.45
C GLU A 663 -1.84 -15.60 12.93
N ASP A 664 -2.50 -14.68 13.63
CA ASP A 664 -2.25 -14.46 15.05
C ASP A 664 -2.63 -15.67 15.90
N GLU A 665 -3.74 -16.34 15.59
CA GLU A 665 -4.12 -17.57 16.29
C GLU A 665 -3.19 -18.74 15.95
N ALA A 666 -2.72 -18.84 14.70
CA ALA A 666 -1.72 -19.83 14.32
C ALA A 666 -0.41 -19.64 15.09
N VAL A 667 0.05 -18.41 15.25
CA VAL A 667 1.22 -18.08 16.09
C VAL A 667 0.97 -18.43 17.55
N ARG A 668 -0.20 -18.08 18.11
CA ARG A 668 -0.54 -18.42 19.51
C ARG A 668 -0.58 -19.92 19.73
N ALA A 669 -1.20 -20.68 18.82
CA ALA A 669 -1.26 -22.13 18.89
C ALA A 669 0.13 -22.76 18.81
N TRP A 670 0.98 -22.27 17.89
CA TRP A 670 2.36 -22.72 17.78
C TRP A 670 3.17 -22.43 19.07
N VAL A 671 3.08 -21.22 19.64
CA VAL A 671 3.77 -20.89 20.90
C VAL A 671 3.27 -21.76 22.07
N ARG A 672 1.96 -22.00 22.19
CA ARG A 672 1.39 -22.86 23.24
C ARG A 672 1.93 -24.29 23.16
N ALA A 673 2.04 -24.85 21.96
CA ALA A 673 2.58 -26.19 21.76
C ALA A 673 4.06 -26.30 22.17
N HIS A 674 4.89 -25.32 21.80
CA HIS A 674 6.32 -25.31 22.13
C HIS A 674 6.56 -25.05 23.62
N HIS A 675 5.74 -24.19 24.24
CA HIS A 675 5.77 -23.98 25.68
C HIS A 675 5.45 -25.26 26.45
N ALA A 676 4.40 -25.99 26.05
CA ALA A 676 4.04 -27.28 26.66
C ALA A 676 5.19 -28.30 26.55
N ALA A 677 5.80 -28.44 25.37
CA ALA A 677 6.94 -29.32 25.16
C ALA A 677 8.16 -28.91 26.02
N ALA A 678 8.41 -27.61 26.19
CA ALA A 678 9.52 -27.12 27.03
C ALA A 678 9.28 -27.35 28.53
N VAL A 679 8.02 -27.33 28.97
CA VAL A 679 7.61 -27.71 30.34
C VAL A 679 7.83 -29.21 30.56
N GLU A 680 7.41 -30.06 29.62
CA GLU A 680 7.61 -31.52 29.69
C GLU A 680 9.11 -31.90 29.71
N ALA A 681 9.94 -31.19 28.94
CA ALA A 681 11.38 -31.37 28.92
C ALA A 681 12.11 -30.86 30.19
N GLY A 682 11.39 -30.25 31.15
CA GLY A 682 11.97 -29.71 32.38
C GLY A 682 12.80 -28.44 32.20
N SER A 683 12.78 -27.83 31.01
CA SER A 683 13.50 -26.59 30.68
C SER A 683 12.79 -25.33 31.19
N VAL A 684 11.52 -25.45 31.59
CA VAL A 684 10.70 -24.36 32.15
C VAL A 684 10.22 -24.78 33.54
N ARG A 685 10.52 -23.98 34.56
CA ARG A 685 10.00 -24.24 35.91
C ARG A 685 8.54 -23.79 35.97
N VAL A 686 7.62 -24.73 36.00
CA VAL A 686 6.23 -24.44 36.37
C VAL A 686 6.25 -23.86 37.78
N GLY A 687 5.91 -22.58 37.92
CA GLY A 687 5.76 -21.93 39.21
C GLY A 687 4.58 -22.54 39.97
N LEU A 688 4.81 -23.65 40.67
CA LEU A 688 3.87 -24.26 41.62
C LEU A 688 3.68 -23.42 42.91
N ASP A 689 4.21 -22.20 42.97
CA ASP A 689 4.22 -21.38 44.20
C ASP A 689 3.12 -20.30 44.26
N ARG A 690 2.11 -20.31 43.38
CA ARG A 690 0.96 -19.37 43.47
C ARG A 690 -0.40 -19.98 43.84
N VAL A 691 -0.45 -21.24 44.29
CA VAL A 691 -1.70 -21.86 44.80
C VAL A 691 -1.65 -22.16 46.32
N ARG A 692 -0.60 -21.75 47.04
CA ARG A 692 -0.62 -21.74 48.52
C ARG A 692 -0.89 -20.34 49.06
N GLY A 693 -2.08 -19.82 48.80
CA GLY A 693 -2.44 -18.47 49.22
C GLY A 693 -3.92 -18.14 49.26
N SER A 694 -4.83 -19.11 49.17
CA SER A 694 -6.24 -18.88 49.52
C SER A 694 -6.86 -20.17 50.02
N ARG A 695 -6.76 -20.41 51.33
CA ARG A 695 -7.70 -21.28 52.04
C ARG A 695 -9.10 -20.63 52.00
N GLY A 696 -9.76 -20.71 50.86
CA GLY A 696 -11.20 -20.58 50.72
C GLY A 696 -11.78 -22.00 50.65
N ARG A 697 -12.67 -22.33 51.58
CA ARG A 697 -13.27 -23.66 51.72
C ARG A 697 -14.04 -24.03 50.44
N ASN A 698 -13.97 -25.31 50.05
CA ASN A 698 -14.65 -25.98 48.94
C ASN A 698 -13.89 -26.01 47.60
N ALA A 699 -12.93 -26.92 47.47
CA ALA A 699 -12.55 -27.50 46.18
C ALA A 699 -12.19 -28.97 46.35
N MET A 700 -12.82 -29.83 45.56
CA MET A 700 -12.67 -31.30 45.54
C MET A 700 -11.24 -31.73 45.17
N PRO A 701 -10.75 -32.90 45.63
CA PRO A 701 -9.42 -33.41 45.31
C PRO A 701 -9.26 -33.85 43.84
N TRP A 702 -8.04 -33.68 43.36
CA TRP A 702 -7.53 -33.86 41.99
C TRP A 702 -7.55 -35.30 41.40
N ASP A 703 -8.16 -36.27 42.07
CA ASP A 703 -8.08 -37.68 41.65
C ASP A 703 -9.13 -38.09 40.60
N TYR A 704 -9.98 -37.16 40.13
CA TYR A 704 -11.08 -37.48 39.21
C TYR A 704 -10.81 -37.17 37.72
N LEU A 705 -9.66 -36.61 37.35
CA LEU A 705 -9.34 -36.20 35.96
C LEU A 705 -8.30 -37.10 35.26
N ARG A 706 -8.07 -38.33 35.75
CA ARG A 706 -7.10 -39.25 35.13
C ARG A 706 -7.71 -40.33 34.24
N ASP A 707 -9.03 -40.53 34.24
CA ASP A 707 -9.72 -41.58 33.46
C ASP A 707 -10.83 -41.05 32.53
N LEU A 708 -10.63 -39.88 31.92
CA LEU A 708 -11.35 -39.38 30.74
C LEU A 708 -10.32 -38.89 29.72
#